data_AF-A0A958F194-F1
#
_entry.id   AF-A0A958F194-F1
#
_cell.length_a   1.000
_cell.length_b   1.000
_cell.length_c   1.000
_cell.angle_alpha   90.00
_cell.angle_beta   90.00
_cell.angle_gamma   90.00
#
_symmetry.space_group_name_H-M   'P 1'
#
loop_
_entity.id
_entity.type
_entity.pdbx_description
1 polymer ?
#
loop_
_entity_poly.entity_id
_entity_poly.type
_entity_poly.pdbx_seq_one_letter_code
_entity_poly.pdbx_strand_id
1 'polypeptide(L)'
;KQSLQKGATIGLVDTMAINNIFLPYQNDGSTAENAQAYFPNPGIPVPLSYNQSFLYQGGIAATGYINGQLRASWMAKASLIQEFQPGKWGTNPDDSDARFYVVNKSDAPGSRAYIDWQKAVELGASFKDMDGDGVYDPNIDVPDILGDRTSWTVYNDGTDISVRTDGLQTQPLGLEVHQQVFAFARDNELGNVVFLRYRMINVTENDIDSLIFSIWTDPDIGEATDDLIGSDIELSLGYCYNNGDDNDGTGPYGSNPPAFGVDFFQGPIVSSPGDTAYRFLGPQFGVDTIPDFRNLPLTSFTFYNNDPSGQTQFPSPGNNVVIARRYQVGGVDGNGNPINPELYGVGGTAGTAPQYFYSGDPATGEGWLDNTEADKRFMVNTGPFRLAASDTQDIVVAYVVGQLQQNGNSSANVAELKRIDATAQSIYDGNFFVAGPPPPPHVDVRTFDDRIELIIDLERNGTLYHDEIDGIDNRQMFEGINIYQFNSPQTTLRANNGQLNRQLLASFDVRNQYADILIQQTNERVRLYRGNNNLNLSAIGDSGGTVIRYVIDKDVFNEGQPLINNAEYYFSVTSFSINVNQLSPLENGAWIGSADPYLENPLGGAQLFSVIFNRDENRPFKGSTAEYIGTRTGLAGRDVFDGRVVFDVVDRDALTNDNYLVSFFNNGDFYSITNESQNRVLRDTLIQQDSLAGNSWTFPIIDGLSIRVKNVPDGINSVEETMPAGGVDWLDGAAILTSSTAAYNGGVDFIQNSFRSNLSPGLSREDYFPVRLVLGTTDDAFAQHFRANYNLSVGMKPTFLKAFDMTDPNSPRQLYVAYHNASPTGIVDFSSNNDIIIFKSDYAGDAARYGRASTDTLFRDEAYLVAQFVAVDSILQANEMTLDITPYYPNSNVDEYRVHTEDVQPLVTAAERKDQLEMVNVVPNPYWAYSAYETSYDTPVIKFTHLPNEVTIRIFNLAGQLIKTLSKNNVANELTWNLRNESNLRVASGMYLAHVEAPEIGEKILKFAIIQREERLDRF
;
A
#
# COMPACT_ATOMS: atom_id res chain seq x y z
N LYS A 1 -28.47 -9.12 -2.60
CA LYS A 1 -27.70 -7.86 -2.63
C LYS A 1 -28.67 -6.70 -2.89
N GLN A 2 -29.18 -6.09 -1.82
CA GLN A 2 -29.80 -4.76 -1.85
C GLN A 2 -29.00 -3.91 -0.86
N SER A 3 -28.53 -2.77 -1.37
CA SER A 3 -27.83 -1.70 -0.68
C SER A 3 -28.73 -0.94 0.29
N LEU A 4 -28.09 -0.26 1.23
CA LEU A 4 -28.58 0.73 2.21
C LEU A 4 -29.01 0.14 3.55
N GLN A 5 -28.07 0.25 4.50
CA GLN A 5 -28.25 0.07 5.95
C GLN A 5 -29.45 0.90 6.43
N LYS A 6 -30.40 0.21 7.07
CA LYS A 6 -31.40 0.81 7.95
C LYS A 6 -30.94 0.66 9.39
N GLY A 7 -31.40 1.61 10.21
CA GLY A 7 -30.98 1.95 11.58
C GLY A 7 -30.80 0.80 12.56
N ALA A 8 -30.07 1.11 13.63
CA ALA A 8 -29.64 0.18 14.66
C ALA A 8 -30.70 -0.85 15.04
N THR A 9 -30.22 -2.08 15.11
CA THR A 9 -30.94 -3.25 15.62
C THR A 9 -30.03 -3.81 16.70
N ILE A 10 -30.60 -4.25 17.83
CA ILE A 10 -29.86 -5.03 18.84
C ILE A 10 -29.10 -6.17 18.13
N GLY A 11 -27.81 -6.27 18.38
CA GLY A 11 -26.94 -7.27 17.74
C GLY A 11 -26.46 -6.86 16.34
N LEU A 12 -26.25 -5.56 16.08
CA LEU A 12 -25.54 -5.11 14.89
C LEU A 12 -24.14 -5.71 14.93
N VAL A 13 -23.72 -6.36 13.83
CA VAL A 13 -22.42 -7.03 13.72
C VAL A 13 -21.43 -6.14 12.97
N ASP A 14 -20.23 -5.96 13.53
CA ASP A 14 -19.01 -5.60 12.79
C ASP A 14 -18.03 -6.77 12.84
N THR A 15 -16.94 -6.72 12.07
CA THR A 15 -16.01 -7.83 11.95
C THR A 15 -14.57 -7.32 11.81
N MET A 16 -13.68 -7.88 12.63
CA MET A 16 -12.24 -7.75 12.44
C MET A 16 -11.78 -8.83 11.47
N ALA A 17 -11.21 -8.42 10.33
CA ALA A 17 -10.77 -9.30 9.25
C ALA A 17 -9.61 -8.67 8.45
N ILE A 18 -8.73 -7.93 9.12
CA ILE A 18 -7.55 -7.29 8.50
C ILE A 18 -6.26 -8.11 8.69
N ASN A 19 -6.33 -9.20 9.47
CA ASN A 19 -5.24 -10.12 9.76
C ASN A 19 -5.75 -11.59 9.65
N ASN A 20 -5.01 -12.56 10.22
CA ASN A 20 -5.34 -13.98 10.09
C ASN A 20 -6.57 -14.41 10.90
N ILE A 21 -7.10 -13.53 11.77
CA ILE A 21 -8.30 -13.79 12.57
C ILE A 21 -9.50 -13.12 11.91
N PHE A 22 -10.52 -13.93 11.64
CA PHE A 22 -11.87 -13.42 11.38
C PHE A 22 -12.67 -13.46 12.67
N LEU A 23 -12.95 -12.31 13.26
CA LEU A 23 -13.71 -12.19 14.50
C LEU A 23 -14.91 -11.26 14.31
N PRO A 24 -16.14 -11.79 14.19
CA PRO A 24 -17.35 -10.98 14.27
C PRO A 24 -17.61 -10.55 15.72
N TYR A 25 -18.20 -9.38 15.94
CA TYR A 25 -18.60 -8.89 17.26
C TYR A 25 -19.79 -7.93 17.14
N GLN A 26 -20.55 -7.80 18.23
CA GLN A 26 -21.81 -7.09 18.26
C GLN A 26 -21.78 -5.87 19.18
N ASN A 27 -22.64 -4.90 18.87
CA ASN A 27 -22.80 -3.65 19.61
C ASN A 27 -23.43 -3.82 21.01
N ASP A 28 -23.44 -5.03 21.57
CA ASP A 28 -23.93 -5.39 22.90
C ASP A 28 -22.85 -6.03 23.79
N GLY A 29 -21.61 -6.09 23.31
CA GLY A 29 -20.47 -6.68 24.02
C GLY A 29 -20.26 -8.18 23.77
N SER A 30 -21.06 -8.81 22.90
CA SER A 30 -20.75 -10.17 22.44
C SER A 30 -19.70 -10.20 21.33
N THR A 31 -18.85 -11.21 21.36
CA THR A 31 -17.81 -11.49 20.35
C THR A 31 -18.02 -12.91 19.85
N ALA A 32 -17.89 -13.15 18.54
CA ALA A 32 -18.32 -14.38 17.89
C ALA A 32 -19.81 -14.70 18.09
N GLU A 33 -20.41 -15.42 17.15
CA GLU A 33 -21.73 -16.00 17.32
C GLU A 33 -21.86 -17.23 16.43
N ASN A 34 -22.38 -18.34 16.96
CA ASN A 34 -22.68 -19.56 16.21
C ASN A 34 -21.49 -20.06 15.35
N ALA A 35 -20.30 -20.19 15.97
CA ALA A 35 -19.10 -20.73 15.32
C ALA A 35 -18.61 -19.92 14.10
N GLN A 36 -18.84 -18.60 14.10
CA GLN A 36 -18.44 -17.73 13.00
C GLN A 36 -17.02 -17.15 13.13
N ALA A 37 -16.34 -17.31 14.27
CA ALA A 37 -14.96 -16.84 14.42
C ALA A 37 -13.99 -17.88 13.86
N TYR A 38 -13.25 -17.50 12.82
CA TYR A 38 -12.49 -18.42 11.99
C TYR A 38 -10.99 -18.11 11.99
N PHE A 39 -10.17 -19.16 12.02
CA PHE A 39 -8.73 -19.11 11.83
C PHE A 39 -8.29 -20.13 10.77
N PRO A 40 -7.49 -19.74 9.76
CA PRO A 40 -7.19 -20.61 8.63
C PRO A 40 -6.24 -21.77 8.96
N ASN A 41 -6.66 -23.00 8.64
CA ASN A 41 -5.83 -24.20 8.81
C ASN A 41 -4.78 -24.34 7.69
N PRO A 42 -3.46 -24.44 8.00
CA PRO A 42 -2.42 -24.70 7.02
C PRO A 42 -2.61 -26.04 6.30
N GLY A 43 -2.87 -25.99 4.99
CA GLY A 43 -2.80 -27.17 4.12
C GLY A 43 -4.10 -27.96 3.93
N ILE A 44 -5.18 -27.65 4.66
CA ILE A 44 -6.51 -28.22 4.37
C ILE A 44 -7.26 -27.31 3.37
N PRO A 45 -7.70 -27.82 2.21
CA PRO A 45 -8.54 -27.09 1.30
C PRO A 45 -9.98 -27.09 1.83
N VAL A 46 -10.55 -25.93 2.13
CA VAL A 46 -11.87 -25.83 2.75
C VAL A 46 -12.73 -24.91 1.93
N PRO A 47 -13.98 -25.30 1.59
CA PRO A 47 -15.03 -24.30 1.43
C PRO A 47 -15.24 -23.58 2.76
N LEU A 48 -15.82 -22.39 2.72
CA LEU A 48 -16.36 -21.69 3.88
C LEU A 48 -17.48 -22.52 4.54
N SER A 49 -17.15 -23.66 5.18
CA SER A 49 -18.08 -24.40 6.02
C SER A 49 -17.99 -23.85 7.44
N TYR A 50 -19.16 -23.64 8.03
CA TYR A 50 -19.45 -23.12 9.38
C TYR A 50 -18.74 -23.83 10.56
N ASN A 51 -17.78 -24.72 10.31
CA ASN A 51 -17.28 -25.66 11.31
C ASN A 51 -15.84 -25.35 11.76
N GLN A 52 -15.03 -24.56 11.03
CA GLN A 52 -13.64 -24.24 11.44
C GLN A 52 -13.58 -23.10 12.47
N SER A 53 -14.36 -23.21 13.53
CA SER A 53 -14.39 -22.19 14.57
C SER A 53 -13.25 -22.37 15.56
N PHE A 54 -12.58 -21.30 15.98
CA PHE A 54 -11.71 -21.34 17.17
C PHE A 54 -12.42 -20.79 18.42
N LEU A 55 -13.58 -20.17 18.24
CA LEU A 55 -14.39 -19.56 19.29
C LEU A 55 -15.86 -19.59 18.88
N TYR A 56 -16.66 -20.41 19.55
CA TYR A 56 -18.11 -20.46 19.28
C TYR A 56 -18.78 -19.15 19.67
N GLN A 57 -18.43 -18.67 20.86
CA GLN A 57 -18.89 -17.41 21.38
C GLN A 57 -17.97 -16.85 22.48
N GLY A 58 -17.95 -15.54 22.64
CA GLY A 58 -17.37 -14.83 23.77
C GLY A 58 -18.17 -13.60 24.16
N GLY A 59 -17.77 -12.98 25.25
CA GLY A 59 -18.35 -11.74 25.75
C GLY A 59 -17.75 -11.35 27.09
N ILE A 60 -18.46 -10.48 27.82
CA ILE A 60 -18.00 -9.94 29.09
C ILE A 60 -18.93 -10.34 30.25
N ALA A 61 -18.38 -10.41 31.44
CA ALA A 61 -19.11 -10.73 32.65
C ALA A 61 -18.61 -9.90 33.84
N ALA A 62 -19.54 -9.44 34.68
CA ALA A 62 -19.22 -8.68 35.88
C ALA A 62 -20.12 -9.07 37.05
N THR A 63 -19.56 -9.12 38.26
CA THR A 63 -20.32 -9.19 39.52
C THR A 63 -19.78 -8.21 40.54
N GLY A 64 -20.65 -7.60 41.33
CA GLY A 64 -20.26 -6.66 42.38
C GLY A 64 -21.37 -6.44 43.40
N TYR A 65 -21.08 -5.63 44.42
CA TYR A 65 -22.02 -5.30 45.49
C TYR A 65 -22.42 -3.84 45.41
N ILE A 66 -23.72 -3.57 45.37
CA ILE A 66 -24.28 -2.22 45.47
C ILE A 66 -25.14 -2.17 46.73
N ASN A 67 -24.77 -1.30 47.67
CA ASN A 67 -25.43 -1.20 48.99
C ASN A 67 -25.55 -2.57 49.69
N GLY A 68 -24.52 -3.41 49.55
CA GLY A 68 -24.46 -4.76 50.13
C GLY A 68 -25.24 -5.84 49.36
N GLN A 69 -25.93 -5.50 48.28
CA GLN A 69 -26.63 -6.48 47.43
C GLN A 69 -25.75 -6.93 46.27
N LEU A 70 -25.58 -8.25 46.12
CA LEU A 70 -24.89 -8.85 44.97
C LEU A 70 -25.71 -8.62 43.69
N ARG A 71 -25.03 -8.14 42.65
CA ARG A 71 -25.57 -7.93 41.30
C ARG A 71 -24.58 -8.43 40.26
N ALA A 72 -25.10 -8.76 39.08
CA ALA A 72 -24.31 -9.25 37.97
C ALA A 72 -24.85 -8.78 36.63
N SER A 73 -23.93 -8.67 35.66
CA SER A 73 -24.20 -8.31 34.28
C SER A 73 -23.28 -9.11 33.37
N TRP A 74 -23.84 -10.04 32.61
CA TRP A 74 -23.13 -11.00 31.76
C TRP A 74 -23.68 -10.93 30.32
N MET A 75 -22.78 -10.99 29.34
CA MET A 75 -23.09 -11.20 27.93
C MET A 75 -22.50 -12.55 27.52
N ALA A 76 -23.31 -13.61 27.63
CA ALA A 76 -22.93 -15.01 27.40
C ALA A 76 -24.10 -15.76 26.74
N LYS A 77 -24.36 -15.47 25.45
CA LYS A 77 -25.58 -15.92 24.74
C LYS A 77 -25.70 -17.44 24.63
N ALA A 78 -24.60 -18.18 24.51
CA ALA A 78 -24.58 -19.65 24.44
C ALA A 78 -24.92 -20.28 25.80
N SER A 79 -24.73 -19.54 26.89
CA SER A 79 -25.28 -19.88 28.21
C SER A 79 -26.67 -19.27 28.46
N LEU A 80 -27.31 -18.71 27.44
CA LEU A 80 -28.60 -18.05 27.51
C LEU A 80 -28.63 -16.87 28.51
N ILE A 81 -27.55 -16.09 28.60
CA ILE A 81 -27.47 -14.90 29.48
C ILE A 81 -27.18 -13.65 28.64
N GLN A 82 -28.09 -12.68 28.68
CA GLN A 82 -28.01 -11.41 27.92
C GLN A 82 -28.42 -10.23 28.80
N GLU A 83 -27.45 -9.63 29.47
CA GLU A 83 -27.70 -8.55 30.44
C GLU A 83 -27.31 -7.16 29.93
N PHE A 84 -26.62 -7.07 28.78
CA PHE A 84 -26.22 -5.83 28.13
C PHE A 84 -27.10 -5.51 26.91
N GLN A 85 -27.23 -4.22 26.61
CA GLN A 85 -27.95 -3.67 25.46
C GLN A 85 -27.13 -2.54 24.80
N PRO A 86 -27.30 -2.30 23.49
CA PRO A 86 -26.59 -1.24 22.79
C PRO A 86 -26.91 0.18 23.30
N GLY A 87 -25.97 1.10 23.08
CA GLY A 87 -26.13 2.53 23.34
C GLY A 87 -25.70 2.94 24.74
N LYS A 88 -25.73 4.26 24.99
CA LYS A 88 -25.44 4.82 26.31
C LYS A 88 -26.52 4.47 27.32
N TRP A 89 -26.17 4.46 28.60
CA TRP A 89 -27.10 4.26 29.69
C TRP A 89 -28.31 5.19 29.60
N GLY A 90 -29.51 4.61 29.70
CA GLY A 90 -30.77 5.35 29.64
C GLY A 90 -31.20 5.79 28.24
N THR A 91 -30.48 5.40 27.17
CA THR A 91 -30.90 5.63 25.78
C THR A 91 -31.72 4.45 25.23
N ASN A 92 -32.39 4.65 24.09
CA ASN A 92 -33.11 3.58 23.41
C ASN A 92 -32.09 2.64 22.74
N PRO A 93 -32.10 1.32 23.00
CA PRO A 93 -31.17 0.39 22.36
C PRO A 93 -31.33 0.26 20.84
N ASP A 94 -32.48 0.68 20.28
CA ASP A 94 -32.72 0.74 18.83
C ASP A 94 -32.33 2.10 18.21
N ASP A 95 -31.68 2.99 18.96
CA ASP A 95 -31.20 4.27 18.43
C ASP A 95 -30.12 4.04 17.36
N SER A 96 -30.25 4.68 16.20
CA SER A 96 -29.28 4.57 15.09
C SER A 96 -27.84 4.93 15.49
N ASP A 97 -27.68 5.70 16.57
CA ASP A 97 -26.38 6.08 17.11
C ASP A 97 -25.70 4.95 17.89
N ALA A 98 -26.46 3.94 18.34
CA ALA A 98 -25.98 2.72 18.98
C ALA A 98 -25.41 1.73 17.94
N ARG A 99 -24.40 2.18 17.19
CA ARG A 99 -23.72 1.43 16.13
C ARG A 99 -22.21 1.37 16.37
N PHE A 100 -21.50 0.75 15.44
CA PHE A 100 -20.05 0.84 15.36
C PHE A 100 -19.61 2.09 14.60
N TYR A 101 -18.55 2.71 15.11
CA TYR A 101 -17.80 3.78 14.48
C TYR A 101 -16.42 3.23 14.15
N VAL A 102 -16.09 3.17 12.86
CA VAL A 102 -14.88 2.49 12.37
C VAL A 102 -13.98 3.50 11.70
N VAL A 103 -12.69 3.44 12.04
CA VAL A 103 -11.62 4.25 11.45
C VAL A 103 -10.40 3.37 11.21
N ASN A 104 -9.73 3.59 10.08
CA ASN A 104 -8.48 2.94 9.73
C ASN A 104 -7.33 3.95 9.82
N LYS A 105 -6.11 3.46 10.07
CA LYS A 105 -4.90 4.30 10.10
C LYS A 105 -4.67 5.04 8.77
N SER A 106 -5.16 4.50 7.65
CA SER A 106 -5.08 5.08 6.31
C SER A 106 -6.19 6.09 5.97
N ASP A 107 -7.19 6.27 6.84
CA ASP A 107 -8.26 7.25 6.59
C ASP A 107 -7.73 8.68 6.77
N ALA A 108 -7.98 9.53 5.77
CA ALA A 108 -7.56 10.94 5.79
C ALA A 108 -8.53 11.82 6.60
N PRO A 109 -8.06 12.94 7.17
CA PRO A 109 -8.93 13.98 7.72
C PRO A 109 -9.97 14.45 6.70
N GLY A 110 -11.20 14.67 7.16
CA GLY A 110 -12.37 15.04 6.34
C GLY A 110 -13.05 13.84 5.64
N SER A 111 -12.50 12.63 5.76
CA SER A 111 -13.13 11.41 5.24
C SER A 111 -14.45 11.10 5.95
N ARG A 112 -15.23 10.18 5.37
CA ARG A 112 -16.49 9.75 5.99
C ARG A 112 -16.28 9.12 7.37
N ALA A 113 -15.17 8.41 7.57
CA ALA A 113 -14.84 7.81 8.86
C ALA A 113 -14.63 8.88 9.95
N TYR A 114 -13.87 9.95 9.65
CA TYR A 114 -13.66 11.08 10.57
C TYR A 114 -14.96 11.82 10.86
N ILE A 115 -15.77 12.07 9.83
CA ILE A 115 -17.09 12.70 10.01
C ILE A 115 -18.00 11.84 10.89
N ASP A 116 -18.02 10.52 10.70
CA ASP A 116 -18.80 9.60 11.53
C ASP A 116 -18.26 9.57 12.98
N TRP A 117 -16.94 9.68 13.16
CA TRP A 117 -16.29 9.70 14.49
C TRP A 117 -16.71 10.89 15.34
N GLN A 118 -17.12 12.02 14.74
CA GLN A 118 -17.70 13.14 15.48
C GLN A 118 -18.84 12.69 16.38
N LYS A 119 -19.67 11.77 15.88
CA LYS A 119 -20.77 11.21 16.66
C LYS A 119 -20.27 10.25 17.74
N ALA A 120 -19.20 9.49 17.49
CA ALA A 120 -18.55 8.70 18.51
C ALA A 120 -18.03 9.57 19.67
N VAL A 121 -17.45 10.74 19.37
CA VAL A 121 -16.99 11.72 20.38
C VAL A 121 -18.15 12.24 21.22
N GLU A 122 -19.30 12.58 20.61
CA GLU A 122 -20.51 12.94 21.35
C GLU A 122 -20.95 11.83 22.33
N LEU A 123 -20.71 10.57 21.97
CA LEU A 123 -21.05 9.41 22.78
C LEU A 123 -19.98 9.07 23.84
N GLY A 124 -18.77 9.62 23.72
CA GLY A 124 -17.68 9.48 24.70
C GLY A 124 -16.38 8.89 24.15
N ALA A 125 -16.24 8.70 22.84
CA ALA A 125 -14.97 8.30 22.23
C ALA A 125 -13.91 9.42 22.39
N SER A 126 -12.66 9.00 22.58
CA SER A 126 -11.52 9.93 22.64
C SER A 126 -11.11 10.42 21.25
N PHE A 127 -10.44 11.57 21.21
CA PHE A 127 -9.78 12.10 20.02
C PHE A 127 -8.55 12.92 20.43
N LYS A 128 -7.57 13.01 19.53
CA LYS A 128 -6.43 13.87 19.68
C LYS A 128 -6.77 15.23 19.09
N ASP A 129 -6.93 16.19 19.99
CA ASP A 129 -7.11 17.61 19.67
C ASP A 129 -5.80 18.19 19.11
N MET A 130 -5.83 18.53 17.83
CA MET A 130 -4.67 18.99 17.06
C MET A 130 -4.56 20.51 17.02
N ASP A 131 -5.65 21.25 17.19
CA ASP A 131 -5.65 22.72 17.19
C ASP A 131 -5.78 23.35 18.60
N GLY A 132 -6.10 22.53 19.60
CA GLY A 132 -6.11 22.89 21.02
C GLY A 132 -7.40 23.58 21.48
N ASP A 133 -8.50 23.47 20.73
CA ASP A 133 -9.77 24.13 21.06
C ASP A 133 -10.71 23.27 21.94
N GLY A 134 -10.39 21.98 22.10
CA GLY A 134 -11.14 21.00 22.90
C GLY A 134 -12.41 20.47 22.23
N VAL A 135 -12.63 20.71 20.93
CA VAL A 135 -13.82 20.31 20.16
C VAL A 135 -13.38 19.54 18.93
N TYR A 136 -13.94 18.34 18.74
CA TYR A 136 -13.57 17.51 17.59
C TYR A 136 -13.97 18.14 16.23
N ASP A 137 -12.97 18.52 15.42
CA ASP A 137 -13.11 18.86 14.00
C ASP A 137 -12.63 17.70 13.11
N PRO A 138 -13.51 17.08 12.30
CA PRO A 138 -13.15 15.95 11.45
C PRO A 138 -12.09 16.27 10.38
N ASN A 139 -11.80 17.54 10.09
CA ASN A 139 -10.79 17.95 9.10
C ASN A 139 -9.39 18.17 9.71
N ILE A 140 -9.29 18.26 11.04
CA ILE A 140 -8.09 18.67 11.75
C ILE A 140 -7.69 17.62 12.80
N ASP A 141 -8.65 17.17 13.59
CA ASP A 141 -8.43 16.27 14.72
C ASP A 141 -8.38 14.81 14.34
N VAL A 142 -7.63 14.05 15.12
CA VAL A 142 -7.39 12.63 14.86
C VAL A 142 -8.24 11.77 15.81
N PRO A 143 -9.08 10.86 15.29
CA PRO A 143 -9.72 9.82 16.09
C PRO A 143 -8.72 9.02 16.93
N ASP A 144 -9.19 8.43 18.02
CA ASP A 144 -8.38 7.50 18.83
C ASP A 144 -8.16 6.16 18.11
N ILE A 145 -7.16 6.16 17.23
CA ILE A 145 -6.73 5.04 16.39
C ILE A 145 -5.61 4.29 17.12
N LEU A 146 -5.87 3.05 17.52
CA LEU A 146 -4.94 2.19 18.26
C LEU A 146 -4.22 1.16 17.37
N GLY A 147 -4.85 0.74 16.28
CA GLY A 147 -4.29 -0.20 15.29
C GLY A 147 -4.61 0.23 13.87
N ASP A 148 -4.21 -0.59 12.89
CA ASP A 148 -4.46 -0.31 11.46
C ASP A 148 -5.96 -0.23 11.13
N ARG A 149 -6.79 -0.95 11.90
CA ARG A 149 -8.23 -0.76 11.99
C ARG A 149 -8.66 -0.67 13.44
N THR A 150 -9.49 0.33 13.76
CA THR A 150 -10.11 0.51 15.07
C THR A 150 -11.63 0.64 14.91
N SER A 151 -12.38 -0.17 15.64
CA SER A 151 -13.84 -0.14 15.74
C SER A 151 -14.25 0.24 17.16
N TRP A 152 -15.13 1.22 17.32
CA TRP A 152 -15.59 1.73 18.62
C TRP A 152 -17.11 1.63 18.73
N THR A 153 -17.61 1.23 19.92
CA THR A 153 -19.04 1.24 20.23
C THR A 153 -19.28 1.44 21.72
N VAL A 154 -20.54 1.70 22.09
CA VAL A 154 -21.00 1.85 23.47
C VAL A 154 -22.23 0.97 23.72
N TYR A 155 -22.26 0.32 24.88
CA TYR A 155 -23.38 -0.48 25.38
C TYR A 155 -23.43 -0.43 26.91
N ASN A 156 -24.52 -0.92 27.51
CA ASN A 156 -24.76 -0.81 28.94
C ASN A 156 -25.58 -1.97 29.50
N ASP A 157 -25.52 -2.22 30.81
CA ASP A 157 -26.25 -3.30 31.47
C ASP A 157 -27.67 -2.94 31.95
N GLY A 158 -28.24 -1.86 31.41
CA GLY A 158 -29.53 -1.30 31.79
C GLY A 158 -30.74 -2.00 31.18
N THR A 159 -30.56 -3.16 30.56
CA THR A 159 -31.62 -3.94 29.90
C THR A 159 -32.80 -4.18 30.86
N ASP A 160 -34.05 -3.98 30.44
CA ASP A 160 -35.18 -4.24 31.33
C ASP A 160 -35.24 -5.73 31.72
N ILE A 161 -35.35 -6.03 33.01
CA ILE A 161 -35.35 -7.41 33.51
C ILE A 161 -36.45 -8.28 32.89
N SER A 162 -37.53 -7.68 32.38
CA SER A 162 -38.64 -8.38 31.72
C SER A 162 -38.33 -8.86 30.29
N VAL A 163 -37.28 -8.33 29.65
CA VAL A 163 -36.86 -8.73 28.31
C VAL A 163 -35.52 -9.46 28.29
N ARG A 164 -34.85 -9.57 29.45
CA ARG A 164 -33.66 -10.42 29.62
C ARG A 164 -34.05 -11.88 29.45
N THR A 165 -33.10 -12.70 29.02
CA THR A 165 -33.25 -14.15 29.13
C THR A 165 -33.44 -14.55 30.61
N ASP A 166 -33.94 -15.75 30.91
CA ASP A 166 -34.18 -16.26 32.28
C ASP A 166 -32.88 -16.41 33.14
N GLY A 167 -31.82 -15.65 32.84
CA GLY A 167 -30.48 -15.66 33.42
C GLY A 167 -30.43 -15.17 34.88
N LEU A 168 -29.43 -14.37 35.24
CA LEU A 168 -28.99 -14.18 36.64
C LEU A 168 -30.00 -13.43 37.54
N GLN A 169 -31.03 -12.80 36.95
CA GLN A 169 -32.19 -12.19 37.64
C GLN A 169 -31.83 -11.15 38.72
N THR A 170 -30.70 -10.45 38.58
CA THR A 170 -30.34 -9.32 39.45
C THR A 170 -30.66 -7.98 38.80
N GLN A 171 -30.79 -6.93 39.62
CA GLN A 171 -30.82 -5.55 39.11
C GLN A 171 -29.49 -5.22 38.42
N PRO A 172 -29.48 -4.28 37.45
CA PRO A 172 -28.25 -3.78 36.84
C PRO A 172 -27.18 -3.34 37.86
N LEU A 173 -25.91 -3.52 37.51
CA LEU A 173 -24.80 -2.87 38.19
C LEU A 173 -24.77 -1.37 37.88
N GLY A 174 -25.24 -0.97 36.68
CA GLY A 174 -25.12 0.42 36.23
C GLY A 174 -23.79 0.68 35.54
N LEU A 175 -23.37 -0.28 34.73
CA LEU A 175 -22.16 -0.25 33.92
C LEU A 175 -22.51 0.20 32.51
N GLU A 176 -21.91 1.31 32.08
CA GLU A 176 -21.74 1.66 30.68
C GLU A 176 -20.34 1.25 30.24
N VAL A 177 -20.22 0.65 29.07
CA VAL A 177 -18.95 0.14 28.52
C VAL A 177 -18.71 0.81 27.18
N HIS A 178 -17.56 1.47 27.04
CA HIS A 178 -17.07 1.90 25.73
C HIS A 178 -16.04 0.87 25.29
N GLN A 179 -16.34 0.15 24.22
CA GLN A 179 -15.49 -0.92 23.70
C GLN A 179 -14.78 -0.44 22.44
N GLN A 180 -13.47 -0.64 22.39
CA GLN A 180 -12.69 -0.62 21.15
C GLN A 180 -12.20 -2.01 20.82
N VAL A 181 -12.34 -2.38 19.55
CA VAL A 181 -11.72 -3.57 18.95
C VAL A 181 -10.76 -3.10 17.88
N PHE A 182 -9.50 -3.52 17.98
CA PHE A 182 -8.47 -3.10 17.04
C PHE A 182 -7.46 -4.22 16.77
N ALA A 183 -6.84 -4.16 15.60
CA ALA A 183 -5.82 -5.10 15.19
C ALA A 183 -4.81 -4.43 14.27
N PHE A 184 -3.67 -5.08 14.06
CA PHE A 184 -2.64 -4.67 13.12
C PHE A 184 -2.72 -5.57 11.89
N ALA A 185 -2.63 -4.95 10.71
CA ALA A 185 -2.68 -5.62 9.43
C ALA A 185 -1.30 -6.28 9.19
N ARG A 186 -1.14 -7.52 9.64
CA ARG A 186 0.14 -8.24 9.68
C ARG A 186 0.01 -9.70 9.24
N ASP A 187 1.06 -10.22 8.62
CA ASP A 187 1.22 -11.64 8.26
C ASP A 187 2.18 -12.40 9.21
N ASN A 188 2.66 -11.74 10.27
CA ASN A 188 3.54 -12.29 11.31
C ASN A 188 2.74 -12.67 12.58
N GLU A 189 3.39 -12.75 13.74
CA GLU A 189 2.78 -13.05 15.05
C GLU A 189 1.58 -12.17 15.37
N LEU A 190 1.67 -10.85 15.14
CA LEU A 190 0.57 -9.92 15.36
C LEU A 190 -0.60 -10.13 14.39
N GLY A 191 -0.36 -10.87 13.32
CA GLY A 191 -1.39 -11.36 12.43
C GLY A 191 -2.40 -12.27 13.13
N ASN A 192 -2.04 -12.85 14.27
CA ASN A 192 -2.85 -13.78 15.04
C ASN A 192 -3.34 -13.19 16.37
N VAL A 193 -3.52 -11.86 16.44
CA VAL A 193 -3.94 -11.14 17.64
C VAL A 193 -5.06 -10.15 17.32
N VAL A 194 -6.11 -10.09 18.14
CA VAL A 194 -7.11 -9.02 18.15
C VAL A 194 -7.19 -8.43 19.54
N PHE A 195 -6.99 -7.12 19.67
CA PHE A 195 -7.02 -6.42 20.95
C PHE A 195 -8.41 -5.86 21.22
N LEU A 196 -8.82 -5.89 22.48
CA LEU A 196 -10.05 -5.28 22.97
C LEU A 196 -9.74 -4.37 24.16
N ARG A 197 -10.18 -3.12 24.07
CA ARG A 197 -10.11 -2.15 25.18
C ARG A 197 -11.52 -1.88 25.68
N TYR A 198 -11.75 -2.10 26.97
CA TYR A 198 -13.01 -1.84 27.65
C TYR A 198 -12.82 -0.70 28.64
N ARG A 199 -13.47 0.42 28.37
CA ARG A 199 -13.64 1.49 29.36
C ARG A 199 -14.95 1.26 30.10
N MET A 200 -14.85 0.81 31.34
CA MET A 200 -16.01 0.60 32.21
C MET A 200 -16.30 1.86 33.01
N ILE A 201 -17.55 2.32 32.96
CA ILE A 201 -18.01 3.54 33.60
C ILE A 201 -19.16 3.20 34.54
N ASN A 202 -19.05 3.57 35.81
CA ASN A 202 -20.18 3.52 36.72
C ASN A 202 -21.01 4.81 36.58
N VAL A 203 -22.11 4.71 35.84
CA VAL A 203 -23.01 5.83 35.54
C VAL A 203 -24.03 6.12 36.64
N THR A 204 -23.96 5.40 37.76
CA THR A 204 -24.90 5.54 38.88
C THR A 204 -24.33 6.36 40.03
N GLU A 205 -25.20 6.71 40.97
CA GLU A 205 -24.83 7.41 42.21
C GLU A 205 -24.28 6.48 43.31
N ASN A 206 -24.28 5.17 43.11
CA ASN A 206 -23.83 4.19 44.09
C ASN A 206 -22.48 3.61 43.69
N ASP A 207 -21.61 3.37 44.66
CA ASP A 207 -20.38 2.64 44.42
C ASP A 207 -20.69 1.16 44.11
N ILE A 208 -19.92 0.59 43.18
CA ILE A 208 -19.88 -0.85 42.95
C ILE A 208 -18.67 -1.37 43.72
N ASP A 209 -18.92 -2.01 44.86
CA ASP A 209 -17.88 -2.56 45.71
C ASP A 209 -17.54 -4.00 45.31
N SER A 210 -16.26 -4.35 45.45
CA SER A 210 -15.71 -5.67 45.14
C SER A 210 -16.10 -6.20 43.74
N LEU A 211 -16.12 -5.33 42.75
CA LEU A 211 -16.36 -5.65 41.34
C LEU A 211 -15.29 -6.62 40.83
N ILE A 212 -15.73 -7.71 40.19
CA ILE A 212 -14.86 -8.59 39.41
C ILE A 212 -15.33 -8.51 37.96
N PHE A 213 -14.40 -8.24 37.06
CA PHE A 213 -14.62 -8.24 35.62
C PHE A 213 -14.01 -9.50 35.01
N SER A 214 -14.67 -10.05 34.00
CA SER A 214 -14.25 -11.25 33.31
C SER A 214 -14.45 -11.13 31.82
N ILE A 215 -13.51 -11.69 31.08
CA ILE A 215 -13.79 -12.15 29.73
C ILE A 215 -14.33 -13.58 29.85
N TRP A 216 -15.49 -13.81 29.24
CA TRP A 216 -16.15 -15.11 29.19
C TRP A 216 -16.06 -15.67 27.77
N THR A 217 -15.78 -16.97 27.64
CA THR A 217 -15.64 -17.64 26.36
C THR A 217 -16.26 -19.03 26.38
N ASP A 218 -16.87 -19.37 25.26
CA ASP A 218 -17.30 -20.70 24.82
C ASP A 218 -16.37 -21.11 23.66
N PRO A 219 -15.14 -21.53 23.96
CA PRO A 219 -14.28 -22.14 22.95
C PRO A 219 -14.93 -23.45 22.49
N ASP A 220 -15.10 -23.58 21.17
CA ASP A 220 -15.35 -24.85 20.49
C ASP A 220 -14.28 -24.91 19.40
N ILE A 221 -13.08 -25.40 19.71
CA ILE A 221 -12.00 -25.44 18.72
C ILE A 221 -12.25 -26.61 17.78
N GLY A 222 -12.95 -26.34 16.68
CA GLY A 222 -13.54 -27.39 15.87
C GLY A 222 -14.74 -27.99 16.61
N GLU A 223 -14.53 -29.13 17.26
CA GLU A 223 -15.56 -29.82 18.03
C GLU A 223 -15.50 -29.47 19.52
N ALA A 224 -16.66 -29.25 20.14
CA ALA A 224 -16.71 -28.84 21.55
C ALA A 224 -16.30 -29.97 22.52
N THR A 225 -16.34 -31.23 22.10
CA THR A 225 -16.24 -32.36 23.05
C THR A 225 -14.83 -32.79 23.41
N ASP A 226 -13.83 -32.36 22.65
CA ASP A 226 -12.41 -32.69 22.86
C ASP A 226 -11.60 -31.52 23.44
N ASP A 227 -12.26 -30.44 23.86
CA ASP A 227 -11.61 -29.25 24.41
C ASP A 227 -11.02 -29.47 25.81
N LEU A 228 -9.79 -29.02 25.98
CA LEU A 228 -9.06 -28.88 27.24
C LEU A 228 -8.72 -27.41 27.47
N ILE A 229 -8.60 -27.01 28.73
CA ILE A 229 -8.30 -25.62 29.09
C ILE A 229 -7.08 -25.52 30.01
N GLY A 230 -6.50 -24.33 30.09
CA GLY A 230 -5.39 -24.03 30.99
C GLY A 230 -5.26 -22.56 31.31
N SER A 231 -4.41 -22.26 32.28
CA SER A 231 -4.04 -20.88 32.61
C SER A 231 -2.53 -20.73 32.81
N ASP A 232 -2.00 -19.56 32.49
CA ASP A 232 -0.63 -19.16 32.78
C ASP A 232 -0.65 -17.88 33.62
N ILE A 233 -0.22 -18.02 34.87
CA ILE A 233 -0.33 -16.94 35.87
C ILE A 233 0.69 -15.83 35.58
N GLU A 234 1.87 -16.18 35.04
CA GLU A 234 2.92 -15.20 34.77
C GLU A 234 2.56 -14.34 33.56
N LEU A 235 1.91 -14.94 32.57
CA LEU A 235 1.43 -14.23 31.39
C LEU A 235 0.10 -13.51 31.63
N SER A 236 -0.71 -13.88 32.63
CA SER A 236 -2.12 -13.48 32.79
C SER A 236 -3.09 -14.07 31.76
N LEU A 237 -2.68 -15.20 31.17
CA LEU A 237 -3.34 -15.87 30.06
C LEU A 237 -4.28 -17.00 30.53
N GLY A 238 -5.47 -17.08 29.96
CA GLY A 238 -6.33 -18.27 29.97
C GLY A 238 -6.52 -18.82 28.57
N TYR A 239 -6.51 -20.14 28.37
CA TYR A 239 -6.50 -20.72 27.03
C TYR A 239 -7.26 -22.06 26.90
N CYS A 240 -7.60 -22.41 25.66
CA CYS A 240 -8.21 -23.67 25.24
C CYS A 240 -7.40 -24.32 24.11
N TYR A 241 -7.40 -25.66 24.06
CA TYR A 241 -6.74 -26.50 23.07
C TYR A 241 -7.37 -27.90 23.03
N ASN A 242 -7.36 -28.59 21.89
CA ASN A 242 -7.94 -29.93 21.79
C ASN A 242 -7.07 -31.00 22.48
N ASN A 243 -7.73 -32.07 22.93
CA ASN A 243 -7.10 -33.31 23.37
C ASN A 243 -6.61 -34.16 22.18
N GLY A 244 -5.54 -33.71 21.52
CA GLY A 244 -5.01 -34.37 20.33
C GLY A 244 -5.68 -33.90 19.05
N ASP A 245 -5.83 -34.80 18.07
CA ASP A 245 -6.33 -34.46 16.75
C ASP A 245 -7.85 -34.18 16.74
N ASP A 246 -8.25 -33.14 16.01
CA ASP A 246 -9.64 -32.80 15.69
C ASP A 246 -10.13 -33.62 14.47
N ASN A 247 -10.20 -34.96 14.64
CA ASN A 247 -10.35 -35.96 13.57
C ASN A 247 -11.64 -36.82 13.69
N ASP A 248 -12.62 -36.42 14.49
CA ASP A 248 -13.79 -37.25 14.84
C ASP A 248 -14.83 -37.45 13.72
N GLY A 249 -14.59 -36.87 12.54
CA GLY A 249 -15.44 -36.98 11.35
C GLY A 249 -16.29 -35.75 11.07
N THR A 250 -16.34 -34.79 12.00
CA THR A 250 -16.96 -33.46 11.84
C THR A 250 -15.98 -32.31 12.15
N GLY A 251 -14.94 -32.60 12.94
CA GLY A 251 -13.76 -31.77 13.22
C GLY A 251 -12.99 -31.32 11.98
N PRO A 252 -12.87 -30.00 11.71
CA PRO A 252 -12.29 -29.51 10.47
C PRO A 252 -10.85 -29.00 10.57
N TYR A 253 -10.23 -29.04 11.76
CA TYR A 253 -8.79 -28.75 11.92
C TYR A 253 -7.88 -29.97 11.76
N GLY A 254 -8.42 -31.18 11.85
CA GLY A 254 -7.65 -32.41 11.64
C GLY A 254 -6.52 -32.59 12.66
N SER A 255 -5.36 -33.07 12.23
CA SER A 255 -4.26 -33.41 13.15
C SER A 255 -3.46 -32.21 13.71
N ASN A 256 -3.88 -30.98 13.44
CA ASN A 256 -3.17 -29.78 13.89
C ASN A 256 -4.17 -28.69 14.32
N PRO A 257 -5.02 -28.92 15.32
CA PRO A 257 -5.95 -27.90 15.80
C PRO A 257 -5.21 -26.73 16.48
N PRO A 258 -5.67 -25.48 16.28
CA PRO A 258 -5.06 -24.31 16.92
C PRO A 258 -5.29 -24.33 18.44
N ALA A 259 -4.57 -23.47 19.16
CA ALA A 259 -4.90 -23.10 20.54
C ALA A 259 -5.45 -21.67 20.55
N PHE A 260 -6.44 -21.40 21.39
CA PHE A 260 -7.04 -20.08 21.56
C PHE A 260 -6.80 -19.56 22.98
N GLY A 261 -6.40 -18.30 23.11
CA GLY A 261 -6.09 -17.66 24.39
C GLY A 261 -6.71 -16.28 24.56
N VAL A 262 -6.94 -15.92 25.82
CA VAL A 262 -7.33 -14.58 26.26
C VAL A 262 -6.35 -14.10 27.32
N ASP A 263 -5.68 -12.98 27.06
CA ASP A 263 -4.72 -12.36 27.98
C ASP A 263 -5.15 -10.98 28.49
N PHE A 264 -4.74 -10.62 29.72
CA PHE A 264 -4.88 -9.31 30.34
C PHE A 264 -3.57 -8.53 30.35
N PHE A 265 -3.37 -7.63 29.38
CA PHE A 265 -2.26 -6.68 29.39
C PHE A 265 -2.46 -5.55 30.40
N GLN A 266 -3.70 -5.10 30.58
CA GLN A 266 -4.06 -4.03 31.51
C GLN A 266 -5.34 -4.40 32.26
N GLY A 267 -5.22 -4.83 33.52
CA GLY A 267 -6.38 -4.92 34.40
C GLY A 267 -6.67 -3.63 35.17
N PRO A 268 -7.72 -3.63 35.99
CA PRO A 268 -8.14 -2.50 36.82
C PRO A 268 -7.00 -1.94 37.67
N ILE A 269 -6.97 -0.62 37.81
CA ILE A 269 -6.00 0.08 38.63
C ILE A 269 -6.54 0.21 40.05
N VAL A 270 -5.83 -0.39 41.01
CA VAL A 270 -6.20 -0.40 42.43
C VAL A 270 -5.13 0.23 43.30
N SER A 271 -5.54 0.81 44.43
CA SER A 271 -4.60 1.40 45.38
C SER A 271 -3.65 0.31 45.91
N SER A 272 -2.36 0.60 45.84
CA SER A 272 -1.28 -0.24 46.36
C SER A 272 -0.10 0.67 46.72
N PRO A 273 -0.05 1.18 47.97
CA PRO A 273 1.00 2.11 48.38
C PRO A 273 2.41 1.56 48.14
N GLY A 274 3.25 2.33 47.46
CA GLY A 274 4.61 1.95 47.07
C GLY A 274 4.75 1.31 45.68
N ASP A 275 3.65 0.89 45.05
CA ASP A 275 3.67 0.41 43.67
C ASP A 275 3.44 1.56 42.68
N THR A 276 3.55 1.28 41.38
CA THR A 276 3.20 2.22 40.31
C THR A 276 2.37 1.49 39.25
N ALA A 277 1.23 2.07 38.90
CA ALA A 277 0.37 1.60 37.82
C ALA A 277 0.64 2.42 36.55
N TYR A 278 0.37 1.79 35.41
CA TYR A 278 0.44 2.41 34.10
C TYR A 278 -0.90 2.30 33.39
N ARG A 279 -1.29 3.36 32.69
CA ARG A 279 -2.43 3.35 31.78
C ARG A 279 -1.95 3.71 30.38
N PHE A 280 -1.93 2.73 29.49
CA PHE A 280 -1.51 2.91 28.10
C PHE A 280 -2.71 3.41 27.29
N LEU A 281 -2.64 4.66 26.85
CA LEU A 281 -3.76 5.34 26.18
C LEU A 281 -3.71 5.19 24.66
N GLY A 282 -2.61 4.64 24.12
CA GLY A 282 -2.35 4.52 22.69
C GLY A 282 -1.32 5.54 22.19
N PRO A 283 -0.83 5.37 20.95
CA PRO A 283 0.34 6.07 20.43
C PRO A 283 0.16 7.59 20.37
N GLN A 284 -1.08 8.08 20.27
CA GLN A 284 -1.40 9.51 20.18
C GLN A 284 -1.51 10.21 21.55
N PHE A 285 -1.72 9.44 22.62
CA PHE A 285 -2.08 9.95 23.95
C PHE A 285 -1.02 9.68 25.02
N GLY A 286 -0.10 8.74 24.77
CA GLY A 286 0.98 8.41 25.70
C GLY A 286 0.55 7.46 26.82
N VAL A 287 1.26 7.52 27.94
CA VAL A 287 1.08 6.61 29.09
C VAL A 287 0.92 7.42 30.37
N ASP A 288 -0.17 7.21 31.11
CA ASP A 288 -0.31 7.77 32.46
C ASP A 288 0.49 6.92 33.45
N THR A 289 1.33 7.56 34.26
CA THR A 289 2.04 6.92 35.37
C THR A 289 1.38 7.31 36.69
N ILE A 290 0.89 6.33 37.45
CA ILE A 290 0.05 6.54 38.64
C ILE A 290 0.74 5.93 39.88
N PRO A 291 1.46 6.73 40.68
CA PRO A 291 2.13 6.27 41.90
C PRO A 291 1.14 5.85 42.99
N ASP A 292 1.52 4.88 43.82
CA ASP A 292 0.71 4.28 44.91
C ASP A 292 -0.51 3.48 44.43
N PHE A 293 -0.46 3.04 43.18
CA PHE A 293 -1.43 2.14 42.56
C PHE A 293 -0.71 1.01 41.84
N ARG A 294 -1.45 -0.06 41.52
CA ARG A 294 -0.99 -1.14 40.63
C ARG A 294 -2.10 -1.57 39.68
N ASN A 295 -1.74 -2.04 38.50
CA ASN A 295 -2.65 -2.78 37.62
C ASN A 295 -2.85 -4.19 38.21
N LEU A 296 -4.09 -4.67 38.28
CA LEU A 296 -4.36 -6.05 38.63
C LEU A 296 -4.10 -6.97 37.42
N PRO A 297 -3.39 -8.09 37.59
CA PRO A 297 -3.27 -9.11 36.54
C PRO A 297 -4.52 -10.00 36.50
N LEU A 298 -4.42 -11.16 35.86
CA LEU A 298 -5.31 -12.31 36.12
C LEU A 298 -5.36 -12.60 37.63
N THR A 299 -6.56 -12.63 38.22
CA THR A 299 -6.75 -12.94 39.65
C THR A 299 -7.40 -14.30 39.90
N SER A 300 -8.08 -14.85 38.90
CA SER A 300 -8.57 -16.23 38.90
C SER A 300 -8.91 -16.68 37.47
N PHE A 301 -8.78 -17.98 37.22
CA PHE A 301 -9.23 -18.65 36.00
C PHE A 301 -10.13 -19.83 36.40
N THR A 302 -11.34 -19.89 35.86
CA THR A 302 -12.34 -20.91 36.21
C THR A 302 -13.20 -21.24 35.00
N PHE A 303 -13.87 -22.39 35.04
CA PHE A 303 -14.70 -22.88 33.95
C PHE A 303 -15.99 -23.54 34.45
N TYR A 304 -16.89 -23.79 33.53
CA TYR A 304 -18.03 -24.69 33.69
C TYR A 304 -18.31 -25.42 32.38
N ASN A 305 -18.99 -26.56 32.47
CA ASN A 305 -19.28 -27.39 31.30
C ASN A 305 -20.72 -27.14 30.83
N ASN A 306 -20.94 -27.23 29.51
CA ASN A 306 -22.25 -27.54 29.00
C ASN A 306 -22.55 -29.00 29.32
N ASP A 307 -23.44 -29.24 30.28
CA ASP A 307 -23.85 -30.59 30.60
C ASP A 307 -25.38 -30.68 30.62
N PRO A 308 -26.00 -31.06 29.49
CA PRO A 308 -27.44 -31.28 29.41
C PRO A 308 -27.93 -32.38 30.36
N SER A 309 -27.05 -33.26 30.85
CA SER A 309 -27.40 -34.33 31.78
C SER A 309 -27.44 -33.87 33.25
N GLY A 310 -26.92 -32.67 33.54
CA GLY A 310 -26.92 -32.05 34.87
C GLY A 310 -26.12 -32.82 35.93
N GLN A 311 -25.13 -33.61 35.52
CA GLN A 311 -24.30 -34.43 36.41
C GLN A 311 -22.92 -33.80 36.72
N THR A 312 -22.53 -32.75 36.00
CA THR A 312 -21.26 -32.04 36.22
C THR A 312 -21.20 -31.35 37.58
N GLN A 313 -19.99 -31.31 38.16
CA GLN A 313 -19.69 -30.53 39.37
C GLN A 313 -19.56 -29.03 39.11
N PHE A 314 -19.37 -28.65 37.84
CA PHE A 314 -19.27 -27.27 37.39
C PHE A 314 -20.39 -26.99 36.37
N PRO A 315 -21.65 -26.89 36.80
CA PRO A 315 -22.76 -26.58 35.91
C PRO A 315 -22.74 -25.11 35.49
N SER A 316 -23.42 -24.80 34.38
CA SER A 316 -23.75 -23.42 34.02
C SER A 316 -24.39 -22.68 35.22
N PRO A 317 -24.05 -21.40 35.46
CA PRO A 317 -24.66 -20.61 36.53
C PRO A 317 -26.19 -20.51 36.42
N GLY A 318 -26.74 -20.65 35.21
CA GLY A 318 -28.18 -20.51 34.95
C GLY A 318 -28.71 -19.19 35.52
N ASN A 319 -29.69 -19.28 36.42
CA ASN A 319 -30.29 -18.13 37.10
C ASN A 319 -29.71 -17.83 38.49
N ASN A 320 -28.56 -18.39 38.82
CA ASN A 320 -27.97 -18.28 40.15
C ASN A 320 -26.74 -17.36 40.17
N VAL A 321 -26.96 -16.10 40.53
CA VAL A 321 -25.88 -15.10 40.66
C VAL A 321 -24.79 -15.48 41.68
N VAL A 322 -25.10 -16.30 42.68
CA VAL A 322 -24.10 -16.74 43.66
C VAL A 322 -23.11 -17.72 43.02
N ILE A 323 -23.57 -18.59 42.11
CA ILE A 323 -22.69 -19.50 41.36
C ILE A 323 -21.82 -18.67 40.40
N ALA A 324 -22.41 -17.74 39.66
CA ALA A 324 -21.69 -16.82 38.79
C ALA A 324 -20.56 -16.08 39.54
N ARG A 325 -20.87 -15.53 40.73
CA ARG A 325 -19.87 -14.88 41.59
C ARG A 325 -18.78 -15.84 42.05
N ARG A 326 -19.13 -17.06 42.45
CA ARG A 326 -18.15 -18.07 42.90
C ARG A 326 -17.14 -18.41 41.81
N TYR A 327 -17.62 -18.60 40.58
CA TYR A 327 -16.73 -18.86 39.46
C TYR A 327 -15.82 -17.67 39.12
N GLN A 328 -16.31 -16.42 39.23
CA GLN A 328 -15.45 -15.23 39.07
C GLN A 328 -14.44 -15.05 40.22
N VAL A 329 -14.79 -15.45 41.46
CA VAL A 329 -13.84 -15.44 42.59
C VAL A 329 -12.78 -16.53 42.42
N GLY A 330 -13.15 -17.70 41.89
CA GLY A 330 -12.28 -18.86 41.73
C GLY A 330 -11.99 -19.60 43.04
N GLY A 331 -11.37 -20.78 42.91
CA GLY A 331 -10.90 -21.58 44.05
C GLY A 331 -11.98 -22.31 44.84
N VAL A 332 -13.25 -22.15 44.45
CA VAL A 332 -14.40 -22.88 45.00
C VAL A 332 -15.30 -23.41 43.88
N ASP A 333 -16.00 -24.52 44.15
CA ASP A 333 -17.03 -25.05 43.25
C ASP A 333 -18.33 -24.22 43.30
N GLY A 334 -19.32 -24.58 42.47
CA GLY A 334 -20.62 -23.92 42.45
C GLY A 334 -21.37 -23.97 43.79
N ASN A 335 -21.06 -24.90 44.69
CA ASN A 335 -21.63 -25.02 46.03
C ASN A 335 -20.85 -24.21 47.09
N GLY A 336 -19.67 -23.70 46.76
CA GLY A 336 -18.77 -22.96 47.65
C GLY A 336 -17.77 -23.85 48.38
N ASN A 337 -17.61 -25.12 47.99
CA ASN A 337 -16.58 -26.00 48.55
C ASN A 337 -15.21 -25.64 47.95
N PRO A 338 -14.13 -25.61 48.75
CA PRO A 338 -12.79 -25.36 48.25
C PRO A 338 -12.36 -26.41 47.21
N ILE A 339 -11.73 -25.95 46.13
CA ILE A 339 -11.11 -26.82 45.14
C ILE A 339 -9.81 -27.39 45.69
N ASN A 340 -9.63 -28.71 45.55
CA ASN A 340 -8.35 -29.38 45.82
C ASN A 340 -7.69 -29.79 44.49
N PRO A 341 -6.61 -29.14 44.05
CA PRO A 341 -5.90 -29.47 42.81
C PRO A 341 -5.41 -30.92 42.71
N GLU A 342 -5.28 -31.65 43.82
CA GLU A 342 -4.92 -33.07 43.81
C GLU A 342 -6.06 -34.00 43.32
N LEU A 343 -7.30 -33.50 43.28
CA LEU A 343 -8.50 -34.28 42.93
C LEU A 343 -9.05 -33.98 41.53
N TYR A 344 -8.57 -32.92 40.88
CA TYR A 344 -9.02 -32.48 39.56
C TYR A 344 -7.81 -32.43 38.63
N GLY A 345 -7.92 -32.91 37.40
CA GLY A 345 -6.79 -32.89 36.46
C GLY A 345 -5.64 -33.84 36.85
N VAL A 346 -4.43 -33.53 36.39
CA VAL A 346 -3.19 -34.23 36.72
C VAL A 346 -2.09 -33.26 37.14
N GLY A 347 -1.17 -33.69 38.01
CA GLY A 347 0.01 -32.90 38.40
C GLY A 347 -0.21 -31.76 39.40
N GLY A 348 -1.47 -31.50 39.80
CA GLY A 348 -1.80 -30.57 40.89
C GLY A 348 -1.33 -31.07 42.26
N THR A 349 -0.99 -30.15 43.16
CA THR A 349 -0.55 -30.43 44.53
C THR A 349 -1.33 -29.59 45.54
N ALA A 350 -1.25 -29.92 46.83
CA ALA A 350 -1.82 -29.08 47.89
C ALA A 350 -1.24 -27.64 47.95
N GLY A 351 -0.08 -27.38 47.32
CA GLY A 351 0.53 -26.06 47.19
C GLY A 351 0.12 -25.31 45.92
N THR A 352 -0.54 -25.98 44.98
CA THR A 352 -1.06 -25.35 43.75
C THR A 352 -2.21 -24.42 44.11
N ALA A 353 -2.20 -23.21 43.57
CA ALA A 353 -3.23 -22.21 43.86
C ALA A 353 -4.56 -22.60 43.19
N PRO A 354 -5.62 -22.91 43.97
CA PRO A 354 -6.85 -23.50 43.43
C PRO A 354 -7.69 -22.54 42.58
N GLN A 355 -7.44 -21.23 42.65
CA GLN A 355 -8.15 -20.22 41.87
C GLN A 355 -7.68 -20.07 40.42
N TYR A 356 -6.57 -20.72 40.05
CA TYR A 356 -6.06 -20.74 38.68
C TYR A 356 -6.16 -22.17 38.17
N PHE A 357 -7.34 -22.54 37.67
CA PHE A 357 -7.56 -23.90 37.18
C PHE A 357 -6.54 -24.26 36.11
N TYR A 358 -5.92 -25.43 36.29
CA TYR A 358 -5.00 -26.02 35.34
C TYR A 358 -3.83 -25.09 34.95
N SER A 359 -3.15 -24.56 35.96
CA SER A 359 -2.05 -23.60 35.82
C SER A 359 -0.69 -24.21 35.39
N GLY A 360 -0.70 -25.37 34.76
CA GLY A 360 0.49 -26.08 34.26
C GLY A 360 0.76 -25.79 32.79
N ASP A 361 1.82 -26.39 32.25
CA ASP A 361 2.18 -26.27 30.84
C ASP A 361 1.97 -27.60 30.08
N PRO A 362 0.96 -27.69 29.20
CA PRO A 362 0.69 -28.92 28.46
C PRO A 362 1.77 -29.26 27.41
N ALA A 363 2.58 -28.28 26.96
CA ALA A 363 3.64 -28.53 26.00
C ALA A 363 4.83 -29.27 26.64
N THR A 364 5.10 -29.03 27.93
CA THR A 364 6.14 -29.73 28.69
C THR A 364 5.59 -30.91 29.50
N GLY A 365 4.29 -30.94 29.77
CA GLY A 365 3.65 -31.92 30.64
C GLY A 365 3.87 -31.65 32.13
N GLU A 366 4.30 -30.46 32.51
CA GLU A 366 4.62 -30.07 33.89
C GLU A 366 3.49 -29.24 34.54
N GLY A 367 3.32 -29.37 35.85
CA GLY A 367 2.34 -28.60 36.61
C GLY A 367 0.93 -29.21 36.61
N TRP A 368 -0.08 -28.37 36.90
CA TRP A 368 -1.47 -28.80 37.01
C TRP A 368 -2.18 -28.73 35.65
N LEU A 369 -2.51 -29.87 35.05
CA LEU A 369 -3.08 -29.96 33.70
C LEU A 369 -4.50 -30.49 33.71
N ASP A 370 -5.30 -30.00 32.77
CA ASP A 370 -6.60 -30.59 32.49
C ASP A 370 -6.44 -31.94 31.77
N ASN A 371 -7.30 -32.89 32.11
CA ASN A 371 -7.33 -34.23 31.55
C ASN A 371 -8.75 -34.73 31.27
N THR A 372 -9.73 -33.83 31.35
CA THR A 372 -11.15 -34.16 31.17
C THR A 372 -11.70 -33.32 30.04
N GLU A 373 -11.67 -33.88 28.83
CA GLU A 373 -12.28 -33.29 27.64
C GLU A 373 -13.81 -33.09 27.81
N ALA A 374 -14.30 -31.92 27.41
CA ALA A 374 -15.73 -31.58 27.46
C ALA A 374 -15.99 -30.26 26.71
N ASP A 375 -17.27 -29.98 26.45
CA ASP A 375 -17.79 -28.67 26.02
C ASP A 375 -17.62 -27.67 27.19
N LYS A 376 -16.50 -26.91 27.18
CA LYS A 376 -16.03 -26.08 28.29
C LYS A 376 -16.21 -24.60 27.99
N ARG A 377 -16.83 -23.89 28.94
CA ARG A 377 -16.82 -22.42 28.99
C ARG A 377 -15.88 -21.95 30.07
N PHE A 378 -14.93 -21.09 29.74
CA PHE A 378 -14.00 -20.54 30.73
C PHE A 378 -14.18 -19.03 30.91
N MET A 379 -13.67 -18.56 32.04
CA MET A 379 -13.61 -17.15 32.38
C MET A 379 -12.23 -16.78 32.88
N VAL A 380 -11.71 -15.72 32.30
CA VAL A 380 -10.46 -15.07 32.69
C VAL A 380 -10.85 -13.84 33.51
N ASN A 381 -10.54 -13.83 34.81
CA ASN A 381 -11.13 -12.86 35.74
C ASN A 381 -10.06 -11.94 36.35
N THR A 382 -10.42 -10.68 36.55
CA THR A 382 -9.60 -9.69 37.27
C THR A 382 -10.43 -8.93 38.32
N GLY A 383 -9.94 -8.90 39.56
CA GLY A 383 -10.58 -8.24 40.69
C GLY A 383 -10.28 -8.93 42.04
N PRO A 384 -10.98 -8.57 43.13
CA PRO A 384 -11.99 -7.51 43.20
C PRO A 384 -11.36 -6.11 43.21
N PHE A 385 -12.10 -5.13 42.69
CA PHE A 385 -11.79 -3.70 42.82
C PHE A 385 -13.06 -2.90 43.15
N ARG A 386 -12.92 -1.67 43.63
CA ARG A 386 -14.06 -0.75 43.84
C ARG A 386 -14.14 0.19 42.65
N LEU A 387 -15.32 0.28 42.02
CA LEU A 387 -15.63 1.28 41.00
C LEU A 387 -16.58 2.32 41.63
N ALA A 388 -16.03 3.47 42.00
CA ALA A 388 -16.80 4.51 42.68
C ALA A 388 -17.87 5.10 41.76
N ALA A 389 -18.89 5.75 42.33
CA ALA A 389 -19.89 6.47 41.57
C ALA A 389 -19.23 7.48 40.61
N SER A 390 -19.62 7.46 39.32
CA SER A 390 -19.04 8.29 38.24
C SER A 390 -17.57 8.02 37.91
N ASP A 391 -16.97 6.96 38.46
CA ASP A 391 -15.58 6.58 38.19
C ASP A 391 -15.46 5.69 36.94
N THR A 392 -14.24 5.57 36.42
CA THR A 392 -13.91 4.86 35.19
C THR A 392 -12.68 3.98 35.36
N GLN A 393 -12.72 2.77 34.77
CA GLN A 393 -11.58 1.85 34.70
C GLN A 393 -11.36 1.38 33.26
N ASP A 394 -10.11 1.42 32.80
CA ASP A 394 -9.71 0.95 31.49
C ASP A 394 -9.07 -0.43 31.59
N ILE A 395 -9.63 -1.40 30.89
CA ILE A 395 -9.13 -2.77 30.79
C ILE A 395 -8.71 -3.03 29.34
N VAL A 396 -7.56 -3.67 29.15
CA VAL A 396 -7.05 -4.07 27.85
C VAL A 396 -6.76 -5.57 27.87
N VAL A 397 -7.32 -6.29 26.88
CA VAL A 397 -7.13 -7.71 26.67
C VAL A 397 -6.80 -8.00 25.19
N ALA A 398 -6.31 -9.19 24.88
CA ALA A 398 -6.35 -9.70 23.51
C ALA A 398 -6.86 -11.12 23.41
N TYR A 399 -7.42 -11.41 22.24
CA TYR A 399 -7.65 -12.74 21.73
C TYR A 399 -6.45 -13.14 20.88
N VAL A 400 -5.82 -14.25 21.24
CA VAL A 400 -4.59 -14.76 20.62
C VAL A 400 -4.87 -16.16 20.08
N VAL A 401 -4.39 -16.47 18.88
CA VAL A 401 -4.53 -17.81 18.27
C VAL A 401 -3.15 -18.36 17.91
N GLY A 402 -2.79 -19.51 18.47
CA GLY A 402 -1.52 -20.19 18.22
C GLY A 402 -1.69 -21.42 17.34
N GLN A 403 -0.96 -21.50 16.23
CA GLN A 403 -0.93 -22.69 15.38
C GLN A 403 0.39 -22.77 14.60
N LEU A 404 1.12 -23.87 14.76
CA LEU A 404 2.34 -24.13 14.00
C LEU A 404 2.01 -24.52 12.55
N GLN A 405 2.80 -24.02 11.60
CA GLN A 405 2.58 -24.32 10.17
C GLN A 405 3.00 -25.73 9.75
N GLN A 406 3.93 -26.38 10.47
CA GLN A 406 4.41 -27.74 10.17
C GLN A 406 4.61 -28.55 11.45
N ASN A 407 4.26 -29.84 11.41
CA ASN A 407 4.44 -30.79 12.51
C ASN A 407 3.83 -30.33 13.86
N GLY A 408 2.83 -29.46 13.80
CA GLY A 408 2.09 -29.01 14.99
C GLY A 408 1.20 -30.11 15.56
N ASN A 409 0.98 -30.03 16.86
CA ASN A 409 -0.02 -30.78 17.60
C ASN A 409 -0.60 -29.83 18.66
N SER A 410 -1.73 -30.19 19.27
CA SER A 410 -2.49 -29.31 20.16
C SER A 410 -1.64 -28.74 21.31
N SER A 411 -0.81 -29.57 21.95
CA SER A 411 0.08 -29.11 23.03
C SER A 411 1.21 -28.19 22.55
N ALA A 412 1.79 -28.46 21.38
CA ALA A 412 2.81 -27.60 20.78
C ALA A 412 2.22 -26.24 20.33
N ASN A 413 0.94 -26.23 19.94
CA ASN A 413 0.23 -25.01 19.57
C ASN A 413 -0.07 -24.10 20.78
N VAL A 414 -0.15 -24.65 22.01
CA VAL A 414 -0.16 -23.84 23.24
C VAL A 414 1.18 -23.13 23.44
N ALA A 415 2.32 -23.79 23.16
CA ALA A 415 3.62 -23.12 23.23
C ALA A 415 3.74 -21.99 22.19
N GLU A 416 3.19 -22.18 20.99
CA GLU A 416 3.13 -21.14 19.97
C GLU A 416 2.20 -19.99 20.37
N LEU A 417 1.04 -20.29 20.97
CA LEU A 417 0.13 -19.29 21.54
C LEU A 417 0.86 -18.39 22.55
N LYS A 418 1.58 -18.97 23.52
CA LYS A 418 2.36 -18.23 24.52
C LYS A 418 3.47 -17.38 23.90
N ARG A 419 4.07 -17.83 22.79
CA ARG A 419 5.10 -17.07 22.07
C ARG A 419 4.52 -15.86 21.35
N ILE A 420 3.35 -16.01 20.72
CA ILE A 420 2.63 -14.90 20.08
C ILE A 420 2.15 -13.90 21.14
N ASP A 421 1.65 -14.40 22.28
CA ASP A 421 1.22 -13.61 23.43
C ASP A 421 2.35 -12.70 23.97
N ALA A 422 3.56 -13.23 24.15
CA ALA A 422 4.73 -12.43 24.53
C ALA A 422 5.07 -11.31 23.51
N THR A 423 4.75 -11.52 22.22
CA THR A 423 4.89 -10.48 21.19
C THR A 423 3.81 -9.41 21.37
N ALA A 424 2.56 -9.81 21.60
CA ALA A 424 1.46 -8.89 21.88
C ALA A 424 1.71 -8.04 23.14
N GLN A 425 2.27 -8.63 24.21
CA GLN A 425 2.69 -7.92 25.42
C GLN A 425 3.71 -6.82 25.10
N SER A 426 4.71 -7.11 24.26
CA SER A 426 5.73 -6.13 23.86
C SER A 426 5.14 -4.95 23.08
N ILE A 427 4.10 -5.20 22.26
CA ILE A 427 3.37 -4.16 21.54
C ILE A 427 2.55 -3.28 22.48
N TYR A 428 1.87 -3.89 23.46
CA TYR A 428 1.17 -3.15 24.50
C TYR A 428 2.14 -2.28 25.34
N ASP A 429 3.29 -2.84 25.75
CA ASP A 429 4.31 -2.11 26.51
C ASP A 429 4.93 -0.95 25.69
N GLY A 430 4.99 -1.11 24.37
CA GLY A 430 5.31 -0.06 23.39
C GLY A 430 4.20 0.96 23.15
N ASN A 431 3.13 0.94 23.96
CA ASN A 431 1.94 1.80 23.86
C ASN A 431 1.26 1.71 22.48
N PHE A 432 1.24 0.50 21.89
CA PHE A 432 0.69 0.23 20.56
C PHE A 432 1.35 1.02 19.42
N PHE A 433 2.53 1.60 19.66
CA PHE A 433 3.29 2.27 18.62
C PHE A 433 4.09 1.22 17.86
N VAL A 434 3.55 0.79 16.71
CA VAL A 434 4.12 -0.25 15.84
C VAL A 434 4.40 0.29 14.44
N ALA A 435 5.59 0.02 13.91
CA ALA A 435 6.00 0.44 12.57
C ALA A 435 5.27 -0.43 11.54
N GLY A 436 4.46 0.18 10.68
CA GLY A 436 3.66 -0.52 9.68
C GLY A 436 4.47 -1.02 8.48
N PRO A 437 3.90 -1.87 7.62
CA PRO A 437 4.44 -2.06 6.29
C PRO A 437 4.38 -0.75 5.48
N PRO A 438 5.15 -0.61 4.39
CA PRO A 438 5.00 0.52 3.47
C PRO A 438 3.57 0.59 2.97
N PRO A 439 2.95 1.75 2.73
CA PRO A 439 1.61 1.80 2.14
C PRO A 439 1.60 1.07 0.77
N PRO A 440 0.51 0.38 0.38
CA PRO A 440 0.42 -0.26 -0.93
C PRO A 440 0.64 0.77 -2.05
N PRO A 441 1.40 0.44 -3.11
CA PRO A 441 1.63 1.36 -4.22
C PRO A 441 0.33 1.59 -5.00
N HIS A 442 0.27 2.71 -5.74
CA HIS A 442 -0.85 2.97 -6.63
C HIS A 442 -0.67 2.17 -7.93
N VAL A 443 -1.70 1.44 -8.36
CA VAL A 443 -1.62 0.59 -9.55
C VAL A 443 -2.66 1.03 -10.57
N ASP A 444 -2.18 1.46 -11.74
CA ASP A 444 -2.97 1.62 -12.95
C ASP A 444 -2.83 0.38 -13.84
N VAL A 445 -3.89 0.03 -14.57
CA VAL A 445 -3.92 -1.17 -15.41
C VAL A 445 -4.23 -0.80 -16.86
N ARG A 446 -3.51 -1.42 -17.79
CA ARG A 446 -3.81 -1.39 -19.22
C ARG A 446 -3.95 -2.79 -19.80
N THR A 447 -4.84 -2.96 -20.76
CA THR A 447 -5.06 -4.24 -21.47
C THR A 447 -4.73 -4.07 -22.95
N PHE A 448 -4.05 -5.04 -23.56
CA PHE A 448 -3.71 -5.10 -24.99
C PHE A 448 -4.29 -6.38 -25.64
N ASP A 449 -3.80 -6.85 -26.79
CA ASP A 449 -4.03 -8.25 -27.23
C ASP A 449 -2.97 -9.16 -26.61
N ASP A 450 -3.40 -10.31 -26.10
CA ASP A 450 -2.63 -11.31 -25.34
C ASP A 450 -1.78 -10.81 -24.14
N ARG A 451 -1.94 -9.57 -23.64
CA ARG A 451 -1.18 -9.06 -22.48
C ARG A 451 -1.88 -7.96 -21.67
N ILE A 452 -1.65 -7.96 -20.36
CA ILE A 452 -2.00 -6.90 -19.40
C ILE A 452 -0.71 -6.19 -18.97
N GLU A 453 -0.72 -4.87 -18.86
CA GLU A 453 0.37 -4.08 -18.30
C GLU A 453 -0.10 -3.44 -16.98
N LEU A 454 0.61 -3.72 -15.90
CA LEU A 454 0.49 -3.01 -14.63
C LEU A 454 1.47 -1.84 -14.62
N ILE A 455 0.98 -0.67 -14.22
CA ILE A 455 1.75 0.56 -14.04
C ILE A 455 1.70 0.88 -12.55
N ILE A 456 2.81 0.61 -11.85
CA ILE A 456 2.88 0.60 -10.39
C ILE A 456 3.68 1.84 -9.95
N ASP A 457 3.01 2.83 -9.40
CA ASP A 457 3.60 4.07 -8.88
C ASP A 457 3.91 3.93 -7.39
N LEU A 458 5.21 3.97 -7.07
CA LEU A 458 5.72 3.82 -5.70
C LEU A 458 5.70 5.13 -4.90
N GLU A 459 5.52 6.30 -5.51
CA GLU A 459 5.56 7.59 -4.80
C GLU A 459 4.19 8.10 -4.41
N ARG A 460 3.18 7.87 -5.25
CA ARG A 460 1.84 8.47 -5.09
C ARG A 460 1.22 8.22 -3.71
N ASN A 461 1.50 7.05 -3.12
CA ASN A 461 1.03 6.69 -1.79
C ASN A 461 2.14 6.78 -0.72
N GLY A 462 3.34 7.28 -1.05
CA GLY A 462 4.48 7.34 -0.15
C GLY A 462 5.21 6.01 0.05
N THR A 463 4.93 4.99 -0.77
CA THR A 463 5.50 3.63 -0.64
C THR A 463 7.02 3.63 -0.68
N LEU A 464 7.63 4.36 -1.63
CA LEU A 464 9.08 4.44 -1.82
C LEU A 464 9.81 5.08 -0.65
N TYR A 465 9.18 6.06 0.01
CA TYR A 465 9.78 6.88 1.06
C TYR A 465 9.48 6.36 2.47
N HIS A 466 8.89 5.17 2.57
CA HIS A 466 8.53 4.59 3.85
C HIS A 466 9.78 4.25 4.69
N ASP A 467 9.85 4.89 5.87
CA ASP A 467 10.88 4.73 6.89
C ASP A 467 10.23 5.04 8.25
N GLU A 468 9.64 4.02 8.88
CA GLU A 468 8.95 4.15 10.16
C GLU A 468 9.80 3.56 11.30
N ILE A 469 9.89 4.28 12.42
CA ILE A 469 10.49 3.81 13.67
C ILE A 469 9.42 3.74 14.74
N ASP A 470 9.35 2.63 15.47
CA ASP A 470 8.30 2.37 16.45
C ASP A 470 8.76 2.41 17.93
N GLY A 471 7.83 2.15 18.85
CA GLY A 471 8.03 2.31 20.30
C GLY A 471 8.98 1.29 20.91
N ILE A 472 9.34 0.26 20.13
CA ILE A 472 10.24 -0.81 20.51
C ILE A 472 11.50 -0.85 19.62
N ASP A 473 11.81 0.28 18.95
CA ASP A 473 13.01 0.52 18.13
C ASP A 473 13.12 -0.34 16.85
N ASN A 474 11.98 -0.81 16.33
CA ASN A 474 11.93 -1.36 14.97
C ASN A 474 11.93 -0.23 13.96
N ARG A 475 12.87 -0.26 13.03
CA ARG A 475 12.94 0.68 11.90
C ARG A 475 12.61 -0.04 10.60
N GLN A 476 11.36 0.07 10.17
CA GLN A 476 10.87 -0.53 8.92
C GLN A 476 11.15 0.42 7.75
N MET A 477 12.04 0.00 6.85
CA MET A 477 12.37 0.74 5.63
C MET A 477 11.84 0.00 4.41
N PHE A 478 11.27 0.72 3.45
CA PHE A 478 10.84 0.14 2.17
C PHE A 478 11.97 -0.68 1.53
N GLU A 479 11.66 -1.93 1.20
CA GLU A 479 12.59 -2.85 0.54
C GLU A 479 12.09 -3.28 -0.83
N GLY A 480 10.77 -3.35 -1.07
CA GLY A 480 10.30 -3.83 -2.36
C GLY A 480 8.80 -4.02 -2.51
N ILE A 481 8.42 -4.66 -3.61
CA ILE A 481 7.04 -5.02 -3.95
C ILE A 481 6.91 -6.47 -4.42
N ASN A 482 5.75 -7.08 -4.19
CA ASN A 482 5.36 -8.37 -4.77
C ASN A 482 4.11 -8.20 -5.64
N ILE A 483 4.06 -8.91 -6.76
CA ILE A 483 2.93 -8.93 -7.69
C ILE A 483 2.32 -10.33 -7.69
N TYR A 484 1.03 -10.41 -7.39
CA TYR A 484 0.28 -11.67 -7.30
C TYR A 484 -0.84 -11.72 -8.33
N GLN A 485 -1.07 -12.91 -8.90
CA GLN A 485 -2.33 -13.26 -9.58
C GLN A 485 -3.20 -14.09 -8.65
N PHE A 486 -4.52 -13.89 -8.74
CA PHE A 486 -5.52 -14.68 -8.03
C PHE A 486 -6.45 -15.41 -8.99
N ASN A 487 -6.95 -16.55 -8.53
CA ASN A 487 -7.92 -17.38 -9.28
C ASN A 487 -9.38 -16.91 -9.07
N SER A 488 -9.61 -16.05 -8.08
CA SER A 488 -10.93 -15.56 -7.68
C SER A 488 -10.81 -14.18 -7.00
N PRO A 489 -11.92 -13.45 -6.79
CA PRO A 489 -11.90 -12.17 -6.08
C PRO A 489 -11.73 -12.31 -4.55
N GLN A 490 -11.40 -13.50 -4.05
CA GLN A 490 -11.11 -13.71 -2.62
C GLN A 490 -9.62 -13.46 -2.36
N THR A 491 -9.27 -12.85 -1.24
CA THR A 491 -7.87 -12.60 -0.82
C THR A 491 -7.25 -13.78 -0.06
N THR A 492 -8.04 -14.82 0.21
CA THR A 492 -7.60 -16.03 0.90
C THR A 492 -6.60 -16.83 0.06
N LEU A 493 -5.65 -17.50 0.71
CA LEU A 493 -4.62 -18.31 0.04
C LEU A 493 -5.21 -19.41 -0.85
N ARG A 494 -6.37 -19.95 -0.49
CA ARG A 494 -7.13 -20.94 -1.25
C ARG A 494 -8.54 -20.44 -1.52
N ALA A 495 -9.10 -20.81 -2.66
CA ALA A 495 -10.48 -20.50 -3.03
C ALA A 495 -11.42 -21.48 -2.33
N ASN A 496 -12.73 -21.19 -2.31
CA ASN A 496 -13.75 -22.05 -1.67
C ASN A 496 -13.75 -23.53 -2.13
N ASN A 497 -13.11 -23.85 -3.27
CA ASN A 497 -12.98 -25.22 -3.77
C ASN A 497 -11.66 -25.89 -3.36
N GLY A 498 -10.86 -25.24 -2.51
CA GLY A 498 -9.59 -25.73 -2.04
C GLY A 498 -8.39 -25.54 -2.97
N GLN A 499 -8.60 -25.06 -4.19
CA GLN A 499 -7.50 -24.76 -5.11
C GLN A 499 -6.68 -23.58 -4.59
N LEU A 500 -5.37 -23.58 -4.88
CA LEU A 500 -4.54 -22.43 -4.64
C LEU A 500 -5.18 -21.22 -5.34
N ASN A 501 -5.34 -20.12 -4.62
CA ASN A 501 -6.03 -18.92 -5.10
C ASN A 501 -5.09 -17.73 -5.25
N ARG A 502 -3.83 -17.87 -4.85
CA ARG A 502 -2.78 -16.85 -4.99
C ARG A 502 -1.50 -17.48 -5.51
N GLN A 503 -0.89 -16.85 -6.51
CA GLN A 503 0.47 -17.17 -6.96
C GLN A 503 1.28 -15.90 -7.18
N LEU A 504 2.55 -15.93 -6.75
CA LEU A 504 3.51 -14.84 -6.97
C LEU A 504 3.95 -14.85 -8.44
N LEU A 505 3.73 -13.74 -9.14
CA LEU A 505 4.20 -13.52 -10.51
C LEU A 505 5.63 -12.99 -10.54
N ALA A 506 5.90 -11.98 -9.71
CA ALA A 506 7.19 -11.32 -9.61
C ALA A 506 7.38 -10.66 -8.25
N SER A 507 8.65 -10.52 -7.86
CA SER A 507 9.09 -9.80 -6.67
C SER A 507 10.22 -8.87 -7.08
N PHE A 508 10.12 -7.61 -6.64
CA PHE A 508 11.11 -6.58 -6.89
C PHE A 508 11.63 -6.03 -5.57
N ASP A 509 12.95 -5.98 -5.40
CA ASP A 509 13.60 -5.53 -4.17
C ASP A 509 14.78 -4.59 -4.42
N VAL A 510 14.97 -3.64 -3.52
CA VAL A 510 16.00 -2.61 -3.61
C VAL A 510 17.37 -3.27 -3.74
N ARG A 511 18.10 -2.87 -4.78
CA ARG A 511 19.47 -3.36 -5.00
C ARG A 511 20.41 -2.79 -3.93
N ASN A 512 20.60 -3.53 -2.85
CA ASN A 512 21.37 -3.14 -1.67
C ASN A 512 22.25 -4.31 -1.18
N GLN A 513 22.67 -4.27 0.09
CA GLN A 513 23.55 -5.28 0.72
C GLN A 513 22.78 -6.45 1.37
N TYR A 514 21.46 -6.34 1.48
CA TYR A 514 20.62 -7.33 2.13
C TYR A 514 20.33 -8.47 1.12
N ALA A 515 20.70 -9.68 1.52
CA ALA A 515 20.49 -10.90 0.74
C ALA A 515 19.33 -11.70 1.36
N ASP A 516 19.44 -13.02 1.47
CA ASP A 516 18.46 -13.82 2.20
C ASP A 516 18.38 -13.37 3.68
N ILE A 517 17.17 -13.08 4.19
CA ILE A 517 16.94 -12.82 5.61
C ILE A 517 16.32 -14.07 6.24
N LEU A 518 16.95 -14.51 7.32
CA LEU A 518 16.57 -15.67 8.12
C LEU A 518 16.08 -15.23 9.49
N ILE A 519 15.14 -15.99 10.07
CA ILE A 519 14.84 -15.94 11.50
C ILE A 519 15.28 -17.22 12.17
N GLN A 520 15.64 -17.11 13.45
CA GLN A 520 15.87 -18.27 14.30
C GLN A 520 14.53 -18.71 14.88
N GLN A 521 14.03 -19.86 14.42
CA GLN A 521 12.99 -20.61 15.13
C GLN A 521 13.67 -21.67 16.00
N THR A 522 12.96 -22.18 17.01
CA THR A 522 13.45 -22.98 18.16
C THR A 522 14.71 -23.79 17.89
N ASN A 523 14.72 -24.61 16.82
CA ASN A 523 15.86 -25.45 16.44
C ASN A 523 16.35 -25.27 14.99
N GLU A 524 15.78 -24.35 14.22
CA GLU A 524 16.11 -24.19 12.79
C GLU A 524 16.05 -22.73 12.34
N ARG A 525 16.77 -22.44 11.25
CA ARG A 525 16.71 -21.14 10.60
C ARG A 525 15.76 -21.20 9.43
N VAL A 526 14.71 -20.40 9.48
CA VAL A 526 13.71 -20.29 8.42
C VAL A 526 14.01 -19.05 7.60
N ARG A 527 14.00 -19.18 6.27
CA ARG A 527 14.15 -18.03 5.37
C ARG A 527 12.81 -17.33 5.20
N LEU A 528 12.74 -16.07 5.61
CA LEU A 528 11.56 -15.23 5.43
C LEU A 528 11.60 -14.46 4.11
N TYR A 529 12.77 -13.97 3.74
CA TYR A 529 12.95 -13.15 2.55
C TYR A 529 14.11 -13.68 1.71
N ARG A 530 13.92 -13.64 0.39
CA ARG A 530 14.93 -13.95 -0.60
C ARG A 530 15.28 -12.67 -1.34
N GLY A 531 16.50 -12.19 -1.15
CA GLY A 531 17.00 -11.04 -1.90
C GLY A 531 17.20 -11.39 -3.38
N ASN A 532 16.41 -10.78 -4.24
CA ASN A 532 16.57 -10.80 -5.70
C ASN A 532 17.55 -9.70 -6.18
N ASN A 533 17.75 -8.64 -5.41
CA ASN A 533 18.54 -7.44 -5.69
C ASN A 533 18.32 -6.87 -7.11
N ASN A 534 17.05 -6.78 -7.53
CA ASN A 534 16.68 -6.53 -8.92
C ASN A 534 16.04 -5.15 -9.19
N LEU A 535 15.71 -4.37 -8.15
CA LEU A 535 15.20 -3.00 -8.25
C LEU A 535 16.34 -2.00 -8.08
N ASN A 536 16.89 -1.52 -9.19
CA ASN A 536 17.94 -0.50 -9.13
C ASN A 536 17.34 0.90 -8.92
N LEU A 537 17.24 1.32 -7.66
CA LEU A 537 16.74 2.66 -7.30
C LEU A 537 17.54 3.80 -7.97
N SER A 538 18.83 3.63 -8.25
CA SER A 538 19.61 4.65 -8.95
C SER A 538 19.28 4.73 -10.45
N ALA A 539 18.92 3.60 -11.09
CA ALA A 539 18.41 3.60 -12.46
C ALA A 539 16.99 4.16 -12.56
N ILE A 540 16.19 3.98 -11.51
CA ILE A 540 14.89 4.63 -11.30
C ILE A 540 15.08 6.14 -11.09
N GLY A 541 16.07 6.56 -10.30
CA GLY A 541 16.43 7.97 -10.10
C GLY A 541 16.97 8.67 -11.35
N ASP A 542 17.81 7.99 -12.15
CA ASP A 542 18.38 8.52 -13.40
C ASP A 542 17.36 8.55 -14.57
N SER A 543 16.28 7.78 -14.46
CA SER A 543 15.14 7.84 -15.38
C SER A 543 13.95 8.63 -14.82
N GLY A 544 14.06 9.15 -13.59
CA GLY A 544 12.99 9.73 -12.77
C GLY A 544 11.72 8.87 -12.65
N GLY A 545 11.85 7.55 -12.81
CA GLY A 545 10.76 6.60 -12.90
C GLY A 545 10.54 5.87 -11.58
N THR A 546 9.79 6.44 -10.66
CA THR A 546 9.22 5.72 -9.49
C THR A 546 8.09 4.77 -9.86
N VAL A 547 7.92 4.54 -11.16
CA VAL A 547 6.88 3.72 -11.77
C VAL A 547 7.50 2.44 -12.34
N ILE A 548 7.03 1.29 -11.86
CA ILE A 548 7.36 -0.03 -12.41
C ILE A 548 6.30 -0.41 -13.44
N ARG A 549 6.73 -0.81 -14.64
CA ARG A 549 5.83 -1.40 -15.66
C ARG A 549 6.02 -2.90 -15.71
N TYR A 550 4.97 -3.65 -15.42
CA TYR A 550 5.01 -5.10 -15.40
C TYR A 550 4.00 -5.68 -16.40
N VAL A 551 4.49 -6.46 -17.36
CA VAL A 551 3.66 -7.08 -18.40
C VAL A 551 3.34 -8.52 -18.02
N ILE A 552 2.06 -8.86 -18.12
CA ILE A 552 1.49 -10.17 -17.82
C ILE A 552 0.88 -10.69 -19.12
N ASP A 553 1.40 -11.78 -19.66
CA ASP A 553 0.95 -12.38 -20.93
C ASP A 553 0.47 -13.83 -20.77
N LYS A 554 0.47 -14.35 -19.54
CA LYS A 554 0.13 -15.72 -19.21
C LYS A 554 -0.73 -15.80 -17.96
N ASP A 555 -1.64 -16.76 -17.98
CA ASP A 555 -2.45 -17.13 -16.83
C ASP A 555 -1.74 -18.23 -16.02
N VAL A 556 -1.28 -17.91 -14.82
CA VAL A 556 -0.56 -18.88 -13.97
C VAL A 556 -1.47 -19.96 -13.38
N PHE A 557 -2.79 -19.76 -13.33
CA PHE A 557 -3.75 -20.77 -12.88
C PHE A 557 -4.20 -21.71 -13.99
N ASN A 558 -3.91 -21.36 -15.25
CA ASN A 558 -4.19 -22.18 -16.42
C ASN A 558 -2.89 -22.68 -17.06
N GLU A 559 -2.00 -23.28 -16.26
CA GLU A 559 -0.74 -23.89 -16.72
C GLU A 559 0.20 -22.95 -17.53
N GLY A 560 0.09 -21.63 -17.33
CA GLY A 560 0.87 -20.65 -18.07
C GLY A 560 0.45 -20.49 -19.54
N GLN A 561 -0.78 -20.90 -19.88
CA GLN A 561 -1.38 -20.61 -21.19
C GLN A 561 -1.58 -19.09 -21.37
N PRO A 562 -1.68 -18.61 -22.62
CA PRO A 562 -1.98 -17.21 -22.90
C PRO A 562 -3.27 -16.74 -22.22
N LEU A 563 -3.33 -15.45 -21.88
CA LEU A 563 -4.54 -14.83 -21.36
C LEU A 563 -5.69 -14.96 -22.37
N ILE A 564 -6.91 -15.12 -21.86
CA ILE A 564 -8.13 -15.27 -22.65
C ILE A 564 -8.83 -13.92 -22.72
N ASN A 565 -8.99 -13.38 -23.93
CA ASN A 565 -9.77 -12.17 -24.19
C ASN A 565 -11.18 -12.26 -23.59
N ASN A 566 -11.61 -11.18 -22.94
CA ASN A 566 -12.84 -10.97 -22.17
C ASN A 566 -13.00 -11.87 -20.93
N ALA A 567 -11.95 -12.57 -20.49
CA ALA A 567 -11.91 -13.19 -19.18
C ALA A 567 -11.52 -12.16 -18.11
N GLU A 568 -12.11 -12.31 -16.92
CA GLU A 568 -11.80 -11.47 -15.75
C GLU A 568 -10.66 -12.12 -14.96
N TYR A 569 -9.58 -11.35 -14.76
CA TYR A 569 -8.39 -11.75 -14.00
C TYR A 569 -8.27 -10.89 -12.75
N TYR A 570 -7.67 -11.44 -11.69
CA TYR A 570 -7.55 -10.77 -10.40
C TYR A 570 -6.08 -10.61 -10.03
N PHE A 571 -5.65 -9.41 -9.65
CA PHE A 571 -4.27 -9.13 -9.28
C PHE A 571 -4.17 -8.30 -8.01
N SER A 572 -3.02 -8.39 -7.35
CA SER A 572 -2.67 -7.51 -6.26
C SER A 572 -1.18 -7.17 -6.29
N VAL A 573 -0.86 -5.94 -5.86
CA VAL A 573 0.51 -5.49 -5.64
C VAL A 573 0.66 -5.12 -4.18
N THR A 574 1.55 -5.81 -3.48
CA THR A 574 1.93 -5.51 -2.10
C THR A 574 3.28 -4.84 -2.08
N SER A 575 3.53 -4.02 -1.07
CA SER A 575 4.86 -3.51 -0.71
C SER A 575 5.31 -4.14 0.60
N PHE A 576 6.64 -4.25 0.76
CA PHE A 576 7.27 -4.79 1.95
C PHE A 576 8.49 -3.97 2.38
N SER A 577 8.78 -4.03 3.67
CA SER A 577 9.91 -3.40 4.34
C SER A 577 10.81 -4.43 5.01
N ILE A 578 12.02 -4.00 5.35
CA ILE A 578 12.93 -4.73 6.23
C ILE A 578 13.27 -3.91 7.46
N ASN A 579 13.46 -4.59 8.59
CA ASN A 579 13.83 -3.95 9.84
C ASN A 579 15.36 -3.81 9.96
N VAL A 580 15.90 -2.68 9.52
CA VAL A 580 17.36 -2.51 9.43
C VAL A 580 18.08 -2.53 10.78
N ASN A 581 17.38 -2.21 11.87
CA ASN A 581 17.96 -2.18 13.22
C ASN A 581 18.16 -3.58 13.82
N GLN A 582 17.36 -4.56 13.39
CA GLN A 582 17.34 -5.91 13.95
C GLN A 582 18.10 -6.94 13.11
N LEU A 583 18.76 -6.51 12.03
CA LEU A 583 19.48 -7.40 11.11
C LEU A 583 20.97 -7.49 11.44
N SER A 584 21.46 -8.73 11.54
CA SER A 584 22.88 -9.05 11.72
C SER A 584 23.40 -9.94 10.58
N PRO A 585 24.61 -9.70 10.03
CA PRO A 585 25.15 -10.50 8.94
C PRO A 585 25.65 -11.87 9.42
N LEU A 586 25.50 -12.89 8.58
CA LEU A 586 26.03 -14.24 8.78
C LEU A 586 27.25 -14.49 7.87
N GLU A 587 28.10 -15.44 8.26
CA GLU A 587 29.32 -15.79 7.50
C GLU A 587 29.05 -16.27 6.06
N ASN A 588 27.87 -16.84 5.80
CA ASN A 588 27.46 -17.31 4.48
C ASN A 588 26.89 -16.20 3.59
N GLY A 589 26.91 -14.94 4.03
CA GLY A 589 26.38 -13.78 3.30
C GLY A 589 24.87 -13.55 3.44
N ALA A 590 24.15 -14.42 4.15
CA ALA A 590 22.77 -14.16 4.57
C ALA A 590 22.72 -13.22 5.77
N TRP A 591 21.53 -12.72 6.10
CA TRP A 591 21.28 -11.91 7.29
C TRP A 591 20.35 -12.67 8.24
N ILE A 592 20.49 -12.44 9.53
CA ILE A 592 19.61 -12.97 10.57
C ILE A 592 18.92 -11.81 11.29
N GLY A 593 17.60 -11.89 11.39
CA GLY A 593 16.78 -10.93 12.11
C GLY A 593 16.30 -11.44 13.46
N SER A 594 15.98 -10.52 14.37
CA SER A 594 15.06 -10.77 15.49
C SER A 594 13.61 -10.50 15.05
N ALA A 595 12.64 -10.46 15.96
CA ALA A 595 11.20 -10.30 15.67
C ALA A 595 10.92 -9.27 14.55
N ASP A 596 10.09 -9.64 13.58
CA ASP A 596 9.64 -8.81 12.44
C ASP A 596 10.73 -8.21 11.52
N PRO A 597 11.69 -9.01 11.01
CA PRO A 597 12.77 -8.46 10.19
C PRO A 597 12.37 -8.18 8.74
N TYR A 598 11.21 -8.69 8.33
CA TYR A 598 10.56 -8.49 7.04
C TYR A 598 9.08 -8.28 7.30
N LEU A 599 8.50 -7.25 6.69
CA LEU A 599 7.11 -6.91 6.90
C LEU A 599 6.45 -6.54 5.57
N GLU A 600 5.45 -7.31 5.18
CA GLU A 600 4.67 -7.10 3.96
C GLU A 600 3.24 -6.72 4.32
N ASN A 601 2.60 -5.90 3.48
CA ASN A 601 1.16 -5.67 3.64
C ASN A 601 0.39 -6.97 3.52
N PRO A 602 -0.50 -7.31 4.47
CA PRO A 602 -1.42 -8.40 4.27
C PRO A 602 -2.31 -8.08 3.08
N LEU A 603 -2.70 -9.12 2.35
CA LEU A 603 -3.51 -8.96 1.13
C LEU A 603 -4.92 -8.43 1.39
N GLY A 604 -5.42 -8.53 2.62
CA GLY A 604 -6.66 -7.88 3.02
C GLY A 604 -6.57 -6.33 2.99
N GLY A 605 -5.36 -5.77 3.08
CA GLY A 605 -5.07 -4.34 2.94
C GLY A 605 -4.50 -3.94 1.57
N ALA A 606 -4.20 -4.90 0.69
CA ALA A 606 -3.69 -4.64 -0.66
C ALA A 606 -4.84 -4.39 -1.65
N GLN A 607 -4.59 -3.60 -2.71
CA GLN A 607 -5.58 -3.40 -3.77
C GLN A 607 -5.73 -4.71 -4.55
N LEU A 608 -6.76 -5.50 -4.24
CA LEU A 608 -7.24 -6.56 -5.13
C LEU A 608 -8.12 -5.88 -6.18
N PHE A 609 -7.69 -5.94 -7.45
CA PHE A 609 -8.46 -5.39 -8.55
C PHE A 609 -8.72 -6.46 -9.59
N SER A 610 -9.87 -6.36 -10.26
CA SER A 610 -10.21 -7.22 -11.38
C SER A 610 -9.97 -6.50 -12.70
N VAL A 611 -9.51 -7.26 -13.68
CA VAL A 611 -9.20 -6.79 -15.03
C VAL A 611 -9.97 -7.66 -15.99
N ILE A 612 -11.02 -7.10 -16.60
CA ILE A 612 -11.63 -7.73 -17.75
C ILE A 612 -10.74 -7.42 -18.93
N PHE A 613 -10.06 -8.45 -19.41
CA PHE A 613 -9.08 -8.32 -20.46
C PHE A 613 -9.78 -8.05 -21.80
N ASN A 614 -10.07 -6.79 -22.11
CA ASN A 614 -10.73 -6.42 -23.35
C ASN A 614 -9.70 -6.25 -24.47
N ARG A 615 -10.06 -6.74 -25.67
CA ARG A 615 -9.31 -6.54 -26.91
C ARG A 615 -9.44 -5.11 -27.43
N ASP A 616 -9.15 -4.12 -26.59
CA ASP A 616 -8.96 -2.73 -27.02
C ASP A 616 -7.54 -2.59 -27.60
N GLU A 617 -7.28 -3.34 -28.66
CA GLU A 617 -6.22 -2.96 -29.61
C GLU A 617 -6.67 -1.73 -30.37
N ASN A 618 -6.52 -0.56 -29.78
CA ASN A 618 -6.40 0.66 -30.55
C ASN A 618 -5.17 1.44 -30.11
N ARG A 619 -4.01 0.78 -30.27
CA ARG A 619 -2.84 1.24 -31.04
C ARG A 619 -1.52 0.95 -30.30
N PRO A 620 -0.48 0.49 -31.01
CA PRO A 620 0.87 0.59 -30.49
C PRO A 620 1.22 2.08 -30.45
N PHE A 621 1.40 2.68 -29.27
CA PHE A 621 1.77 4.10 -29.21
C PHE A 621 3.23 4.30 -28.85
N LYS A 622 3.91 4.98 -29.76
CA LYS A 622 5.26 5.52 -29.65
C LYS A 622 5.08 6.94 -29.13
N GLY A 623 5.64 7.26 -27.95
CA GLY A 623 5.46 8.57 -27.31
C GLY A 623 5.56 9.71 -28.32
N SER A 624 4.48 10.49 -28.44
CA SER A 624 4.43 11.61 -29.37
C SER A 624 5.17 12.79 -28.74
N THR A 625 5.94 13.51 -29.56
CA THR A 625 6.63 14.71 -29.11
C THR A 625 5.62 15.86 -29.11
N ALA A 626 5.56 16.61 -28.02
CA ALA A 626 4.72 17.80 -27.94
C ALA A 626 5.17 18.86 -28.96
N GLU A 627 4.26 19.68 -29.44
CA GLU A 627 4.56 20.79 -30.34
C GLU A 627 5.37 21.85 -29.58
N TYR A 628 6.58 22.18 -30.04
CA TYR A 628 7.31 23.31 -29.49
C TYR A 628 6.73 24.63 -30.01
N ILE A 629 6.31 25.49 -29.10
CA ILE A 629 5.69 26.80 -29.39
C ILE A 629 6.42 27.98 -28.73
N GLY A 630 7.56 27.70 -28.08
CA GLY A 630 8.40 28.71 -27.43
C GLY A 630 9.01 29.73 -28.39
N THR A 631 9.61 30.77 -27.83
CA THR A 631 10.15 31.92 -28.59
C THR A 631 11.67 31.93 -28.73
N ARG A 632 12.36 30.87 -28.27
CA ARG A 632 13.82 30.79 -28.34
C ARG A 632 14.25 30.85 -29.82
N THR A 633 14.82 31.98 -30.22
CA THR A 633 15.21 32.28 -31.61
C THR A 633 16.72 32.21 -31.75
N GLY A 634 17.22 31.53 -32.78
CA GLY A 634 18.66 31.47 -33.05
C GLY A 634 19.07 30.50 -34.15
N LEU A 635 18.60 29.26 -34.15
CA LEU A 635 19.26 28.23 -34.96
C LEU A 635 18.43 27.87 -36.20
N ALA A 636 18.62 28.60 -37.29
CA ALA A 636 17.87 28.38 -38.54
C ALA A 636 18.06 26.95 -39.08
N GLY A 637 17.00 26.14 -39.02
CA GLY A 637 16.87 24.90 -39.78
C GLY A 637 17.51 23.62 -39.20
N ARG A 638 17.65 23.49 -37.87
CA ARG A 638 18.03 22.22 -37.23
C ARG A 638 17.12 21.88 -36.03
N ASP A 639 16.85 20.59 -35.82
CA ASP A 639 16.19 20.04 -34.62
C ASP A 639 17.19 20.02 -33.43
N VAL A 640 17.51 21.16 -32.81
CA VAL A 640 18.61 21.28 -31.81
C VAL A 640 18.16 21.47 -30.36
N PHE A 641 16.90 21.25 -30.01
CA PHE A 641 16.49 21.23 -28.61
C PHE A 641 16.76 19.85 -28.00
N ASP A 642 17.68 19.80 -27.04
CA ASP A 642 18.03 18.57 -26.33
C ASP A 642 17.02 18.26 -25.21
N GLY A 643 16.47 19.32 -24.59
CA GLY A 643 15.27 19.25 -23.76
C GLY A 643 14.02 18.95 -24.59
N ARG A 644 13.13 18.11 -24.07
CA ARG A 644 11.93 17.63 -24.79
C ARG A 644 10.75 17.43 -23.87
N VAL A 645 9.56 17.64 -24.41
CA VAL A 645 8.30 17.18 -23.81
C VAL A 645 7.71 16.09 -24.70
N VAL A 646 7.41 14.93 -24.12
CA VAL A 646 6.73 13.82 -24.80
C VAL A 646 5.54 13.40 -23.96
N PHE A 647 4.50 12.85 -24.58
CA PHE A 647 3.30 12.44 -23.85
C PHE A 647 2.79 11.07 -24.30
N ASP A 648 2.10 10.39 -23.39
CA ASP A 648 1.41 9.12 -23.60
C ASP A 648 -0.04 9.22 -23.09
N VAL A 649 -0.98 8.50 -23.73
CA VAL A 649 -2.31 8.29 -23.15
C VAL A 649 -2.24 7.13 -22.16
N VAL A 650 -2.67 7.36 -20.92
CA VAL A 650 -2.71 6.36 -19.84
C VAL A 650 -4.10 5.85 -19.58
N ASP A 651 -5.07 6.75 -19.56
CA ASP A 651 -6.49 6.43 -19.37
C ASP A 651 -7.28 7.27 -20.38
N ARG A 652 -7.98 6.58 -21.29
CA ARG A 652 -8.74 7.26 -22.35
C ARG A 652 -10.04 7.87 -21.83
N ASP A 653 -10.68 7.21 -20.86
CA ASP A 653 -11.98 7.65 -20.35
C ASP A 653 -11.84 8.92 -19.49
N ALA A 654 -10.63 9.17 -18.98
CA ALA A 654 -10.26 10.40 -18.30
C ALA A 654 -9.86 11.56 -19.24
N LEU A 655 -9.69 11.34 -20.55
CA LEU A 655 -9.30 12.40 -21.49
C LEU A 655 -10.42 13.45 -21.64
N THR A 656 -10.08 14.70 -21.36
CA THR A 656 -11.01 15.84 -21.43
C THR A 656 -11.13 16.47 -22.83
N ASN A 657 -10.31 16.02 -23.79
CA ASN A 657 -10.17 16.60 -25.13
C ASN A 657 -9.73 18.07 -25.14
N ASP A 658 -9.04 18.49 -24.08
CA ASP A 658 -8.43 19.82 -23.92
C ASP A 658 -6.97 19.84 -24.37
N ASN A 659 -6.44 21.03 -24.68
CA ASN A 659 -5.01 21.21 -24.92
C ASN A 659 -4.26 21.50 -23.61
N TYR A 660 -3.03 21.01 -23.52
CA TYR A 660 -2.17 21.19 -22.35
C TYR A 660 -0.91 21.96 -22.71
N LEU A 661 -0.64 23.01 -21.95
CA LEU A 661 0.56 23.82 -22.06
C LEU A 661 1.58 23.40 -20.99
N VAL A 662 2.79 23.10 -21.43
CA VAL A 662 3.95 22.87 -20.57
C VAL A 662 4.87 24.08 -20.66
N SER A 663 4.96 24.85 -19.58
CA SER A 663 5.79 26.06 -19.49
C SER A 663 6.86 25.88 -18.41
N PHE A 664 8.06 26.38 -18.68
CA PHE A 664 9.23 26.26 -17.82
C PHE A 664 9.53 27.57 -17.09
N PHE A 665 10.13 27.48 -15.91
CA PHE A 665 10.48 28.66 -15.11
C PHE A 665 11.71 28.40 -14.21
N ASN A 666 12.22 29.47 -13.59
CA ASN A 666 13.47 29.47 -12.81
C ASN A 666 14.65 28.85 -13.60
N ASN A 667 14.95 29.46 -14.75
CA ASN A 667 15.95 29.00 -15.71
C ASN A 667 15.68 27.59 -16.27
N GLY A 668 14.41 27.17 -16.29
CA GLY A 668 13.97 25.83 -16.73
C GLY A 668 14.28 24.69 -15.75
N ASP A 669 14.60 25.02 -14.49
CA ASP A 669 14.74 24.02 -13.42
C ASP A 669 13.38 23.48 -12.96
N PHE A 670 12.28 24.17 -13.28
CA PHE A 670 10.93 23.75 -12.94
C PHE A 670 9.99 23.94 -14.12
N TYR A 671 8.86 23.25 -14.09
CA TYR A 671 7.82 23.36 -15.11
C TYR A 671 6.42 23.27 -14.50
N SER A 672 5.45 23.77 -15.25
CA SER A 672 4.03 23.66 -14.93
C SER A 672 3.26 23.04 -16.10
N ILE A 673 2.16 22.37 -15.78
CA ILE A 673 1.21 21.83 -16.77
C ILE A 673 -0.12 22.56 -16.56
N THR A 674 -0.59 23.24 -17.59
CA THR A 674 -1.84 24.00 -17.57
C THR A 674 -2.80 23.42 -18.60
N ASN A 675 -4.03 23.13 -18.19
CA ASN A 675 -5.13 22.88 -19.13
C ASN A 675 -5.55 24.23 -19.72
N GLU A 676 -5.30 24.43 -21.02
CA GLU A 676 -5.53 25.72 -21.70
C GLU A 676 -7.04 26.02 -21.82
N SER A 677 -7.87 25.00 -22.05
CA SER A 677 -9.33 25.17 -22.19
C SER A 677 -9.99 25.65 -20.89
N GLN A 678 -9.49 25.15 -19.75
CA GLN A 678 -10.04 25.42 -18.42
C GLN A 678 -9.29 26.53 -17.68
N ASN A 679 -8.15 26.98 -18.22
CA ASN A 679 -7.21 27.90 -17.58
C ASN A 679 -6.85 27.47 -16.14
N ARG A 680 -6.59 26.17 -15.97
CA ARG A 680 -6.32 25.53 -14.68
C ARG A 680 -4.92 24.93 -14.68
N VAL A 681 -4.10 25.34 -13.72
CA VAL A 681 -2.81 24.69 -13.45
C VAL A 681 -3.08 23.34 -12.78
N LEU A 682 -2.59 22.27 -13.41
CA LEU A 682 -2.78 20.89 -12.99
C LEU A 682 -1.58 20.38 -12.22
N ARG A 683 -0.39 20.89 -12.55
CA ARG A 683 0.86 20.59 -11.86
C ARG A 683 1.81 21.79 -11.92
N ASP A 684 2.58 21.98 -10.85
CA ASP A 684 3.59 23.04 -10.70
C ASP A 684 4.71 22.49 -9.82
N THR A 685 5.84 22.14 -10.44
CA THR A 685 6.88 21.36 -9.76
C THR A 685 7.64 22.13 -8.69
N LEU A 686 7.52 23.46 -8.61
CA LEU A 686 8.10 24.21 -7.51
C LEU A 686 7.32 24.02 -6.21
N ILE A 687 5.99 23.90 -6.29
CA ILE A 687 5.15 23.61 -5.12
C ILE A 687 5.44 22.20 -4.59
N GLN A 688 5.70 21.24 -5.48
CA GLN A 688 6.05 19.88 -5.11
C GLN A 688 7.54 19.69 -4.73
N GLN A 689 8.38 20.72 -4.88
CA GLN A 689 9.84 20.65 -4.70
C GLN A 689 10.56 19.66 -5.64
N ASP A 690 10.00 19.42 -6.83
CA ASP A 690 10.52 18.52 -7.87
C ASP A 690 11.36 19.30 -8.90
N SER A 691 12.67 19.43 -8.69
CA SER A 691 13.57 20.14 -9.63
C SER A 691 14.03 19.25 -10.81
N LEU A 692 14.00 19.78 -12.04
CA LEU A 692 14.46 19.15 -13.29
C LEU A 692 16.01 19.20 -13.49
N ALA A 693 16.79 18.91 -12.45
CA ALA A 693 18.24 18.94 -12.53
C ALA A 693 18.79 17.65 -13.20
N GLY A 694 19.41 17.77 -14.38
CA GLY A 694 20.12 16.67 -15.06
C GLY A 694 19.32 15.96 -16.17
N ASN A 695 19.52 14.63 -16.32
CA ASN A 695 18.93 13.79 -17.38
C ASN A 695 17.59 13.13 -16.99
N SER A 696 17.02 13.48 -15.83
CA SER A 696 15.84 12.81 -15.27
C SER A 696 14.54 13.17 -15.99
N TRP A 697 13.61 12.22 -16.08
CA TRP A 697 12.25 12.44 -16.57
C TRP A 697 11.26 12.58 -15.42
N THR A 698 10.21 13.38 -15.57
CA THR A 698 9.07 13.40 -14.66
C THR A 698 7.84 12.76 -15.31
N PHE A 699 6.94 12.13 -14.53
CA PHE A 699 5.80 11.36 -15.08
C PHE A 699 4.41 11.70 -14.49
N PRO A 700 3.96 12.97 -14.45
CA PRO A 700 2.57 13.26 -14.10
C PRO A 700 1.58 12.52 -15.00
N ILE A 701 0.65 11.79 -14.39
CA ILE A 701 -0.60 11.38 -15.04
C ILE A 701 -1.66 12.44 -14.70
N ILE A 702 -2.17 13.13 -15.72
CA ILE A 702 -3.17 14.18 -15.59
C ILE A 702 -4.23 13.99 -16.65
N ASP A 703 -5.51 13.98 -16.24
CA ASP A 703 -6.65 13.93 -17.15
C ASP A 703 -6.47 12.85 -18.24
N GLY A 704 -5.96 11.67 -17.84
CA GLY A 704 -5.73 10.54 -18.74
C GLY A 704 -4.41 10.54 -19.54
N LEU A 705 -3.56 11.55 -19.39
CA LEU A 705 -2.27 11.68 -20.09
C LEU A 705 -1.08 11.56 -19.14
N SER A 706 -0.05 10.78 -19.51
CA SER A 706 1.28 10.87 -18.92
C SER A 706 2.11 11.86 -19.72
N ILE A 707 2.39 13.02 -19.14
CA ILE A 707 3.24 14.05 -19.76
C ILE A 707 4.63 13.94 -19.17
N ARG A 708 5.64 13.77 -20.03
CA ARG A 708 7.02 13.53 -19.66
C ARG A 708 7.90 14.66 -20.13
N VAL A 709 8.65 15.24 -19.20
CA VAL A 709 9.57 16.34 -19.46
C VAL A 709 11.00 15.82 -19.30
N LYS A 710 11.82 16.01 -20.33
CA LYS A 710 13.25 15.71 -20.33
C LYS A 710 14.03 17.00 -20.37
N ASN A 711 15.05 17.09 -19.51
CA ASN A 711 16.11 18.09 -19.59
C ASN A 711 17.46 17.45 -19.96
N VAL A 712 18.47 18.27 -20.21
CA VAL A 712 19.87 17.83 -20.39
C VAL A 712 20.81 18.65 -19.50
N PRO A 713 22.05 18.21 -19.25
CA PRO A 713 22.96 18.93 -18.36
C PRO A 713 23.33 20.34 -18.87
N ASP A 714 23.58 21.26 -17.94
CA ASP A 714 24.19 22.57 -18.23
C ASP A 714 25.68 22.42 -18.54
N GLY A 715 26.02 22.19 -19.80
CA GLY A 715 27.39 21.84 -20.20
C GLY A 715 27.69 21.92 -21.68
N ILE A 716 28.91 21.50 -22.01
CA ILE A 716 29.39 21.41 -23.39
C ILE A 716 29.09 20.01 -23.93
N ASN A 717 28.32 19.92 -25.01
CA ASN A 717 27.94 18.67 -25.65
C ASN A 717 29.10 18.11 -26.48
N SER A 718 29.74 18.97 -27.29
CA SER A 718 30.90 18.56 -28.08
C SER A 718 31.87 19.72 -28.30
N VAL A 719 33.13 19.35 -28.49
CA VAL A 719 34.18 20.23 -29.02
C VAL A 719 34.82 19.47 -30.18
N GLU A 720 34.56 19.92 -31.40
CA GLU A 720 35.09 19.30 -32.60
C GLU A 720 36.30 20.08 -33.10
N GLU A 721 37.42 19.39 -33.20
CA GLU A 721 38.68 19.98 -33.66
C GLU A 721 38.83 19.82 -35.18
N THR A 722 39.25 20.89 -35.86
CA THR A 722 39.54 20.89 -37.29
C THR A 722 40.84 21.62 -37.59
N MET A 723 41.62 21.07 -38.52
CA MET A 723 42.91 21.60 -38.99
C MET A 723 43.03 21.54 -40.52
N PRO A 724 43.94 22.33 -41.12
CA PRO A 724 44.35 22.16 -42.51
C PRO A 724 44.93 20.77 -42.79
N ALA A 725 44.79 20.30 -44.04
CA ALA A 725 45.30 18.99 -44.45
C ALA A 725 46.81 18.85 -44.22
N GLY A 726 47.21 17.84 -43.43
CA GLY A 726 48.59 17.60 -43.03
C GLY A 726 49.04 18.33 -41.76
N GLY A 727 48.12 19.00 -41.06
CA GLY A 727 48.35 19.55 -39.72
C GLY A 727 48.59 18.46 -38.67
N VAL A 728 49.16 18.87 -37.54
CA VAL A 728 49.43 18.01 -36.37
C VAL A 728 48.82 18.64 -35.13
N ASP A 729 48.18 17.83 -34.30
CA ASP A 729 47.63 18.24 -33.00
C ASP A 729 48.75 18.78 -32.10
N TRP A 730 48.65 20.06 -31.76
CA TRP A 730 49.67 20.77 -30.98
C TRP A 730 49.14 21.31 -29.65
N LEU A 731 47.85 21.10 -29.36
CA LEU A 731 47.14 21.61 -28.20
C LEU A 731 46.11 20.59 -27.72
N ASP A 732 45.90 20.50 -26.41
CA ASP A 732 44.88 19.66 -25.77
C ASP A 732 44.29 20.41 -24.57
N GLY A 733 43.16 19.96 -24.04
CA GLY A 733 42.53 20.52 -22.85
C GLY A 733 43.35 20.26 -21.59
N ALA A 734 43.37 21.26 -20.69
CA ALA A 734 44.24 21.21 -19.52
C ALA A 734 43.77 20.32 -18.37
N ALA A 735 42.58 19.69 -18.42
CA ALA A 735 41.97 18.88 -17.35
C ALA A 735 41.91 19.54 -15.96
N ILE A 736 41.80 20.88 -15.91
CA ILE A 736 41.81 21.67 -14.66
C ILE A 736 40.39 22.14 -14.27
N LEU A 737 39.42 22.14 -15.19
CA LEU A 737 38.03 22.46 -14.85
C LEU A 737 37.41 21.28 -14.10
N THR A 738 36.89 21.53 -12.90
CA THR A 738 36.42 20.48 -11.96
C THR A 738 34.97 20.05 -12.20
N SER A 739 34.31 20.57 -13.23
CA SER A 739 32.92 20.26 -13.56
C SER A 739 32.84 18.97 -14.39
N SER A 740 31.82 18.17 -14.13
CA SER A 740 31.50 16.97 -14.92
C SER A 740 30.94 17.28 -16.31
N THR A 741 30.71 18.57 -16.61
CA THR A 741 30.10 19.10 -17.83
C THR A 741 31.12 19.76 -18.78
N ALA A 742 32.40 19.82 -18.38
CA ALA A 742 33.48 20.33 -19.21
C ALA A 742 33.86 19.31 -20.31
N ALA A 743 34.08 19.82 -21.52
CA ALA A 743 34.48 19.03 -22.68
C ALA A 743 35.96 19.27 -23.04
N TYR A 744 36.45 18.53 -24.05
CA TYR A 744 37.82 18.60 -24.54
C TYR A 744 38.83 18.41 -23.40
N ASN A 745 38.86 17.20 -22.82
CA ASN A 745 39.71 16.85 -21.67
C ASN A 745 39.60 17.84 -20.50
N GLY A 746 38.39 18.30 -20.16
CA GLY A 746 38.16 19.25 -19.05
C GLY A 746 38.78 20.63 -19.27
N GLY A 747 39.05 20.99 -20.54
CA GLY A 747 39.64 22.27 -20.92
C GLY A 747 38.61 23.33 -21.25
N VAL A 748 37.39 22.97 -21.68
CA VAL A 748 36.38 23.92 -22.16
C VAL A 748 35.06 23.74 -21.40
N ASP A 749 34.52 24.83 -20.86
CA ASP A 749 33.20 24.85 -20.21
C ASP A 749 32.58 26.26 -20.21
N PHE A 750 31.33 26.37 -19.76
CA PHE A 750 30.73 27.63 -19.35
C PHE A 750 31.50 28.26 -18.20
N ILE A 751 31.63 29.59 -18.23
CA ILE A 751 32.40 30.31 -17.24
C ILE A 751 31.84 30.15 -15.82
N GLN A 752 30.52 30.01 -15.70
CA GLN A 752 29.82 29.77 -14.44
C GLN A 752 30.21 28.45 -13.75
N ASN A 753 30.63 27.44 -14.52
CA ASN A 753 30.99 26.10 -14.03
C ASN A 753 32.47 25.99 -13.62
N SER A 754 33.24 27.05 -13.80
CA SER A 754 34.68 27.06 -13.53
C SER A 754 35.02 27.70 -12.18
N PHE A 755 36.29 27.65 -11.78
CA PHE A 755 36.81 28.47 -10.68
C PHE A 755 36.70 29.99 -10.92
N ARG A 756 36.17 30.40 -12.09
CA ARG A 756 35.84 31.77 -12.49
C ARG A 756 34.34 32.08 -12.40
N SER A 757 33.55 31.26 -11.70
CA SER A 757 32.07 31.33 -11.62
C SER A 757 31.46 32.66 -11.19
N ASN A 758 32.23 33.56 -10.56
CA ASN A 758 31.78 34.93 -10.27
C ASN A 758 31.64 35.82 -11.52
N LEU A 759 32.14 35.36 -12.66
CA LEU A 759 31.90 35.95 -13.97
C LEU A 759 30.65 35.28 -14.57
N SER A 760 29.82 36.08 -15.22
CA SER A 760 28.50 35.72 -15.75
C SER A 760 27.46 35.26 -14.73
N PRO A 761 27.22 36.04 -13.65
CA PRO A 761 26.28 35.66 -12.58
C PRO A 761 24.82 35.54 -13.03
N GLY A 762 24.49 35.90 -14.27
CA GLY A 762 23.15 35.86 -14.85
C GLY A 762 23.07 35.14 -16.18
N LEU A 763 24.02 34.24 -16.48
CA LEU A 763 23.94 33.40 -17.68
C LEU A 763 22.74 32.46 -17.56
N SER A 764 21.75 32.64 -18.44
CA SER A 764 20.56 31.78 -18.51
C SER A 764 20.68 30.77 -19.66
N ARG A 765 19.92 29.67 -19.60
CA ARG A 765 19.93 28.59 -20.63
C ARG A 765 19.48 29.07 -22.01
N GLU A 766 18.70 30.15 -22.05
CA GLU A 766 18.28 30.83 -23.29
C GLU A 766 19.43 31.60 -23.96
N ASP A 767 20.51 31.92 -23.23
CA ASP A 767 21.70 32.60 -23.76
C ASP A 767 22.70 31.64 -24.43
N TYR A 768 22.45 30.32 -24.42
CA TYR A 768 23.41 29.36 -24.95
C TYR A 768 23.40 29.36 -26.50
N PHE A 769 24.58 29.52 -27.09
CA PHE A 769 24.83 29.45 -28.53
C PHE A 769 26.18 28.76 -28.86
N PRO A 770 26.34 28.18 -30.06
CA PRO A 770 27.57 27.50 -30.44
C PRO A 770 28.67 28.50 -30.80
N VAL A 771 29.91 28.17 -30.45
CA VAL A 771 31.08 29.04 -30.63
C VAL A 771 32.17 28.32 -31.40
N ARG A 772 32.71 28.98 -32.43
CA ARG A 772 33.96 28.56 -33.06
C ARG A 772 35.13 29.36 -32.50
N LEU A 773 36.05 28.71 -31.80
CA LEU A 773 37.33 29.30 -31.41
C LEU A 773 38.38 28.97 -32.47
N VAL A 774 38.99 30.01 -33.05
CA VAL A 774 40.05 29.92 -34.05
C VAL A 774 41.39 30.29 -33.39
N LEU A 775 42.32 29.37 -33.47
CA LEU A 775 43.72 29.52 -33.07
C LEU A 775 44.55 29.72 -34.34
N GLY A 776 44.70 30.97 -34.76
CA GLY A 776 45.44 31.35 -35.97
C GLY A 776 46.96 31.21 -35.82
N THR A 777 47.67 31.51 -36.92
CA THR A 777 49.15 31.52 -36.97
C THR A 777 49.75 32.94 -37.02
N THR A 778 48.89 33.97 -37.05
CA THR A 778 49.28 35.39 -37.13
C THR A 778 48.48 36.23 -36.16
N ASP A 779 49.10 37.24 -35.55
CA ASP A 779 48.44 38.19 -34.65
C ASP A 779 47.60 39.23 -35.40
N ASP A 780 46.48 38.81 -36.00
CA ASP A 780 45.59 39.63 -36.84
C ASP A 780 44.31 40.11 -36.12
N ALA A 781 44.16 39.79 -34.83
CA ALA A 781 43.08 40.25 -33.97
C ALA A 781 43.63 40.93 -32.70
N PHE A 782 42.74 41.47 -31.87
CA PHE A 782 43.07 41.99 -30.56
C PHE A 782 42.23 41.27 -29.49
N ALA A 783 42.88 40.84 -28.41
CA ALA A 783 42.20 40.29 -27.24
C ALA A 783 42.67 41.00 -25.97
N GLN A 784 41.81 41.00 -24.96
CA GLN A 784 42.15 41.64 -23.70
C GLN A 784 43.05 40.74 -22.86
N HIS A 785 44.20 41.26 -22.44
CA HIS A 785 45.09 40.54 -21.53
C HIS A 785 44.82 40.93 -20.06
N PHE A 786 44.63 39.94 -19.18
CA PHE A 786 44.47 40.13 -17.73
C PHE A 786 45.50 39.31 -16.92
N ARG A 787 45.70 39.65 -15.64
CA ARG A 787 46.64 38.96 -14.72
C ARG A 787 45.92 37.98 -13.77
N ALA A 788 46.66 37.02 -13.20
CA ALA A 788 46.17 35.89 -12.38
C ALA A 788 45.22 36.24 -11.22
N ASN A 789 45.24 37.49 -10.73
CA ASN A 789 44.37 37.99 -9.66
C ASN A 789 43.29 38.96 -10.15
N TYR A 790 43.01 39.01 -11.46
CA TYR A 790 42.04 39.90 -12.13
C TYR A 790 42.26 41.40 -11.88
N ASN A 791 43.38 41.75 -11.25
CA ASN A 791 43.71 43.08 -10.82
C ASN A 791 44.66 43.66 -11.86
N LEU A 792 44.15 44.64 -12.60
CA LEU A 792 44.78 45.37 -13.70
C LEU A 792 44.70 44.64 -15.04
N SER A 793 43.71 45.01 -15.87
CA SER A 793 43.75 44.67 -17.29
C SER A 793 44.95 45.38 -17.92
N VAL A 794 45.73 44.68 -18.75
CA VAL A 794 46.93 45.22 -19.41
C VAL A 794 46.55 45.89 -20.75
N GLY A 795 45.25 46.05 -21.00
CA GLY A 795 44.67 46.56 -22.24
C GLY A 795 44.58 45.49 -23.35
N MET A 796 44.06 45.90 -24.50
CA MET A 796 44.00 45.07 -25.70
C MET A 796 45.40 44.81 -26.24
N LYS A 797 45.68 43.56 -26.62
CA LYS A 797 46.95 43.11 -27.20
C LYS A 797 46.68 42.41 -28.52
N PRO A 798 47.54 42.59 -29.55
CA PRO A 798 47.51 41.74 -30.73
C PRO A 798 47.52 40.26 -30.33
N THR A 799 46.73 39.45 -31.03
CA THR A 799 46.59 38.02 -30.77
C THR A 799 46.17 37.28 -32.04
N PHE A 800 46.44 35.98 -32.06
CA PHE A 800 45.95 35.02 -33.06
C PHE A 800 44.62 34.35 -32.65
N LEU A 801 44.09 34.64 -31.46
CA LEU A 801 42.83 34.10 -30.96
C LEU A 801 41.63 34.87 -31.52
N LYS A 802 40.69 34.16 -32.14
CA LYS A 802 39.40 34.72 -32.59
C LYS A 802 38.28 33.78 -32.19
N ALA A 803 37.14 34.30 -31.75
CA ALA A 803 35.95 33.50 -31.51
C ALA A 803 34.81 34.00 -32.39
N PHE A 804 33.90 33.10 -32.77
CA PHE A 804 32.73 33.42 -33.59
C PHE A 804 31.49 32.76 -33.00
N ASP A 805 30.40 33.51 -32.94
CA ASP A 805 29.06 32.98 -32.75
C ASP A 805 28.63 32.30 -34.06
N MET A 806 28.38 31.00 -33.96
CA MET A 806 28.09 30.12 -35.08
C MET A 806 26.60 29.81 -35.19
N THR A 807 25.74 30.60 -34.54
CA THR A 807 24.29 30.49 -34.61
C THR A 807 23.78 30.55 -36.05
N ASP A 808 24.34 31.45 -36.88
CA ASP A 808 24.23 31.41 -38.34
C ASP A 808 25.61 31.15 -38.98
N PRO A 809 25.93 29.90 -39.38
CA PRO A 809 27.21 29.58 -39.99
C PRO A 809 27.48 30.31 -41.32
N ASN A 810 26.45 30.84 -41.99
CA ASN A 810 26.61 31.59 -43.23
C ASN A 810 26.95 33.07 -42.99
N SER A 811 26.71 33.55 -41.77
CA SER A 811 27.02 34.92 -41.34
C SER A 811 27.59 34.91 -39.91
N PRO A 812 28.77 34.29 -39.69
CA PRO A 812 29.33 34.16 -38.35
C PRO A 812 29.71 35.52 -37.79
N ARG A 813 29.29 35.78 -36.55
CA ARG A 813 29.50 37.05 -35.85
C ARG A 813 30.73 36.92 -34.96
N GLN A 814 31.76 37.73 -35.21
CA GLN A 814 32.99 37.65 -34.43
C GLN A 814 32.75 38.16 -32.99
N LEU A 815 33.30 37.44 -32.02
CA LEU A 815 33.14 37.68 -30.58
C LEU A 815 34.41 38.23 -29.94
N TYR A 816 34.24 38.94 -28.84
CA TYR A 816 35.36 39.33 -27.99
C TYR A 816 36.00 38.12 -27.30
N VAL A 817 37.33 38.20 -27.12
CA VAL A 817 38.15 37.23 -26.39
C VAL A 817 39.04 37.97 -25.39
N ALA A 818 39.19 37.41 -24.20
CA ALA A 818 40.20 37.81 -23.23
C ALA A 818 41.06 36.61 -22.88
N TYR A 819 42.31 36.85 -22.48
CA TYR A 819 43.19 35.78 -22.02
C TYR A 819 44.05 36.18 -20.84
N HIS A 820 44.44 35.18 -20.07
CA HIS A 820 45.51 35.23 -19.09
C HIS A 820 46.70 34.44 -19.61
N ASN A 821 47.92 34.96 -19.47
CA ASN A 821 49.12 34.13 -19.54
C ASN A 821 50.09 34.58 -18.43
N ALA A 822 50.68 33.61 -17.71
CA ALA A 822 51.74 33.87 -16.74
C ALA A 822 53.07 34.31 -17.38
N SER A 823 53.18 34.25 -18.72
CA SER A 823 54.38 34.63 -19.47
C SER A 823 54.75 36.12 -19.36
N PRO A 824 56.03 36.48 -19.11
CA PRO A 824 56.49 37.87 -19.01
C PRO A 824 56.32 38.71 -20.29
N THR A 825 56.13 38.06 -21.43
CA THR A 825 56.02 38.69 -22.76
C THR A 825 54.63 39.23 -23.05
N GLY A 826 53.60 38.75 -22.32
CA GLY A 826 52.20 39.08 -22.57
C GLY A 826 51.65 38.53 -23.88
N ILE A 827 52.29 37.51 -24.45
CA ILE A 827 51.86 36.74 -25.62
C ILE A 827 51.36 35.39 -25.13
N VAL A 828 50.26 34.87 -25.67
CA VAL A 828 49.74 33.53 -25.34
C VAL A 828 50.71 32.46 -25.85
N ASP A 829 51.26 31.64 -24.96
CA ASP A 829 52.29 30.63 -25.28
C ASP A 829 51.98 29.25 -24.68
N PHE A 830 50.78 29.05 -24.12
CA PHE A 830 50.27 27.77 -23.62
C PHE A 830 51.19 27.04 -22.61
N SER A 831 52.21 27.73 -22.06
CA SER A 831 53.29 27.12 -21.27
C SER A 831 52.95 26.97 -19.78
N SER A 832 52.08 27.83 -19.24
CA SER A 832 51.49 27.70 -17.90
C SER A 832 50.27 28.61 -17.72
N ASN A 833 49.19 28.12 -17.08
CA ASN A 833 47.97 28.84 -16.71
C ASN A 833 47.41 29.81 -17.78
N ASN A 834 46.71 29.28 -18.79
CA ASN A 834 46.18 30.04 -19.92
C ASN A 834 44.64 30.05 -19.90
N ASP A 835 44.05 30.98 -19.16
CA ASP A 835 42.59 31.15 -19.18
C ASP A 835 42.22 31.95 -20.43
N ILE A 836 41.46 31.38 -21.35
CA ILE A 836 40.84 32.08 -22.47
C ILE A 836 39.35 32.25 -22.13
N ILE A 837 38.87 33.48 -22.13
CA ILE A 837 37.47 33.82 -21.88
C ILE A 837 36.87 34.33 -23.19
N ILE A 838 35.75 33.74 -23.59
CA ILE A 838 34.97 34.15 -24.76
C ILE A 838 33.72 34.88 -24.28
N PHE A 839 33.36 35.98 -24.95
CA PHE A 839 32.26 36.86 -24.58
C PHE A 839 31.07 36.71 -25.53
N LYS A 840 29.87 37.09 -25.05
CA LYS A 840 28.65 37.18 -25.87
C LYS A 840 28.66 38.36 -26.85
N SER A 841 29.44 39.40 -26.57
CA SER A 841 29.44 40.67 -27.30
C SER A 841 30.25 40.66 -28.60
N ASP A 842 29.80 41.49 -29.54
CA ASP A 842 30.41 41.69 -30.85
C ASP A 842 31.81 42.26 -30.76
N TYR A 843 32.74 41.66 -31.50
CA TYR A 843 34.09 42.16 -31.66
C TYR A 843 34.10 43.49 -32.44
N ALA A 844 34.54 44.56 -31.78
CA ALA A 844 34.68 45.91 -32.34
C ALA A 844 36.15 46.39 -32.41
N GLY A 845 37.11 45.46 -32.52
CA GLY A 845 38.54 45.80 -32.60
C GLY A 845 39.13 46.28 -31.26
N ASP A 846 40.14 47.16 -31.33
CA ASP A 846 40.85 47.73 -30.17
C ASP A 846 40.11 48.87 -29.45
N ALA A 847 38.92 49.22 -29.95
CA ALA A 847 38.10 50.33 -29.46
C ALA A 847 37.36 50.02 -28.15
N ALA A 848 36.97 48.76 -27.89
CA ALA A 848 36.36 48.37 -26.62
C ALA A 848 37.45 48.04 -25.59
N ARG A 849 37.36 48.65 -24.41
CA ARG A 849 38.22 48.32 -23.27
C ARG A 849 37.34 47.95 -22.10
N TYR A 850 37.34 46.68 -21.73
CA TYR A 850 36.83 46.33 -20.42
C TYR A 850 37.82 46.76 -19.32
N GLY A 851 37.28 47.20 -18.20
CA GLY A 851 38.01 47.47 -16.98
C GLY A 851 38.51 46.21 -16.28
N ARG A 852 38.56 46.25 -14.95
CA ARG A 852 39.00 45.14 -14.11
C ARG A 852 37.93 44.04 -14.12
N ALA A 853 38.28 42.81 -14.48
CA ALA A 853 37.32 41.70 -14.62
C ALA A 853 36.40 41.45 -13.40
N SER A 854 36.85 41.76 -12.18
CA SER A 854 36.04 41.61 -10.95
C SER A 854 35.13 42.81 -10.62
N THR A 855 35.25 43.94 -11.31
CA THR A 855 34.45 45.16 -11.04
C THR A 855 33.86 45.81 -12.29
N ASP A 856 34.28 45.40 -13.48
CA ASP A 856 33.70 45.84 -14.74
C ASP A 856 32.46 45.01 -15.04
N THR A 857 31.31 45.66 -14.97
CA THR A 857 30.01 45.03 -15.14
C THR A 857 29.85 44.42 -16.53
N LEU A 858 30.39 45.04 -17.58
CA LEU A 858 30.31 44.50 -18.94
C LEU A 858 31.18 43.25 -19.08
N PHE A 859 32.43 43.27 -18.61
CA PHE A 859 33.29 42.08 -18.62
C PHE A 859 32.67 40.93 -17.85
N ARG A 860 32.12 41.23 -16.67
CA ARG A 860 31.53 40.23 -15.80
C ARG A 860 30.27 39.65 -16.45
N ASP A 861 29.35 40.47 -16.94
CA ASP A 861 28.03 40.03 -17.36
C ASP A 861 28.03 39.44 -18.80
N GLU A 862 29.02 39.80 -19.63
CA GLU A 862 29.12 39.31 -21.01
C GLU A 862 30.02 38.07 -21.18
N ALA A 863 30.77 37.66 -20.14
CA ALA A 863 31.59 36.47 -20.23
C ALA A 863 30.73 35.21 -20.41
N TYR A 864 31.16 34.28 -21.25
CA TYR A 864 30.32 33.15 -21.68
C TYR A 864 31.02 31.80 -21.47
N LEU A 865 32.06 31.53 -22.26
CA LEU A 865 32.85 30.31 -22.17
C LEU A 865 34.24 30.60 -21.59
N VAL A 866 34.80 29.60 -20.93
CA VAL A 866 36.20 29.56 -20.55
C VAL A 866 36.86 28.35 -21.19
N ALA A 867 38.06 28.56 -21.71
CA ALA A 867 38.89 27.53 -22.30
C ALA A 867 40.30 27.57 -21.72
N GLN A 868 40.85 26.41 -21.40
CA GLN A 868 42.19 26.21 -20.87
C GLN A 868 42.85 25.05 -21.57
N PHE A 869 44.06 25.30 -22.03
CA PHE A 869 44.78 24.39 -22.89
C PHE A 869 46.21 24.17 -22.42
N VAL A 870 46.74 23.01 -22.78
CA VAL A 870 48.14 22.58 -22.62
C VAL A 870 48.70 22.20 -23.97
N ALA A 871 49.97 22.54 -24.23
CA ALA A 871 50.64 22.11 -25.45
C ALA A 871 50.95 20.60 -25.39
N VAL A 872 50.71 19.87 -26.48
CA VAL A 872 50.84 18.39 -26.55
C VAL A 872 52.30 17.96 -26.74
N ASP A 873 53.20 18.89 -27.06
CA ASP A 873 54.66 18.73 -27.06
C ASP A 873 55.31 20.14 -27.16
N SER A 874 56.64 20.24 -27.24
CA SER A 874 57.37 21.53 -27.39
C SER A 874 57.15 22.25 -28.74
N ILE A 875 56.15 21.84 -29.54
CA ILE A 875 55.85 22.37 -30.87
C ILE A 875 54.71 23.39 -30.74
N LEU A 876 55.05 24.62 -30.35
CA LEU A 876 54.07 25.71 -30.37
C LEU A 876 53.79 26.15 -31.81
N GLN A 877 52.49 26.21 -32.17
CA GLN A 877 51.94 26.85 -33.38
C GLN A 877 52.33 26.20 -34.73
N ALA A 878 52.17 24.87 -34.87
CA ALA A 878 52.51 24.17 -36.12
C ALA A 878 51.57 24.52 -37.30
N ASN A 879 50.27 24.72 -37.03
CA ASN A 879 49.25 25.07 -38.03
C ASN A 879 48.03 25.72 -37.36
N GLU A 880 47.20 26.40 -38.15
CA GLU A 880 45.89 26.88 -37.69
C GLU A 880 45.03 25.72 -37.17
N MET A 881 44.28 25.96 -36.10
CA MET A 881 43.35 25.01 -35.49
C MET A 881 42.04 25.74 -35.18
N THR A 882 40.91 25.08 -35.43
CA THR A 882 39.58 25.56 -35.05
C THR A 882 38.91 24.56 -34.15
N LEU A 883 38.29 25.06 -33.08
CA LEU A 883 37.48 24.28 -32.14
C LEU A 883 36.03 24.74 -32.26
N ASP A 884 35.17 23.85 -32.76
CA ASP A 884 33.72 24.04 -32.81
C ASP A 884 33.10 23.55 -31.51
N ILE A 885 32.75 24.49 -30.63
CA ILE A 885 32.21 24.27 -29.30
C ILE A 885 30.68 24.33 -29.38
N THR A 886 30.03 23.19 -29.15
CA THR A 886 28.57 23.08 -29.16
C THR A 886 28.08 22.80 -27.74
N PRO A 887 27.28 23.69 -27.13
CA PRO A 887 26.68 23.42 -25.82
C PRO A 887 25.52 22.42 -25.94
N TYR A 888 25.11 21.84 -24.80
CA TYR A 888 23.77 21.28 -24.65
C TYR A 888 22.74 22.40 -24.65
N TYR A 889 21.52 22.11 -25.12
CA TYR A 889 20.39 23.05 -25.05
C TYR A 889 19.27 22.54 -24.14
N PRO A 890 19.41 22.68 -22.80
CA PRO A 890 18.35 22.35 -21.87
C PRO A 890 17.16 23.33 -21.97
N ASN A 891 16.01 22.95 -21.42
CA ASN A 891 14.81 23.80 -21.39
C ASN A 891 15.08 25.05 -20.53
N SER A 892 14.47 26.18 -20.89
CA SER A 892 14.59 27.50 -20.28
C SER A 892 13.22 28.15 -20.10
N ASN A 893 13.18 29.31 -19.46
CA ASN A 893 11.96 30.07 -19.22
C ASN A 893 11.19 30.51 -20.48
N VAL A 894 11.82 30.50 -21.65
CA VAL A 894 11.19 30.90 -22.93
C VAL A 894 10.73 29.70 -23.76
N ASP A 895 10.94 28.49 -23.27
CA ASP A 895 10.48 27.26 -23.92
C ASP A 895 9.08 26.92 -23.44
N GLU A 896 8.24 26.58 -24.40
CA GLU A 896 6.86 26.17 -24.18
C GLU A 896 6.53 25.03 -25.14
N TYR A 897 5.82 24.03 -24.64
CA TYR A 897 5.37 22.89 -25.43
C TYR A 897 3.88 22.70 -25.27
N ARG A 898 3.18 22.49 -26.38
CA ARG A 898 1.76 22.19 -26.40
C ARG A 898 1.51 20.73 -26.71
N VAL A 899 0.66 20.12 -25.91
CA VAL A 899 0.11 18.78 -26.14
C VAL A 899 -1.31 18.94 -26.66
N HIS A 900 -1.52 18.54 -27.91
CA HIS A 900 -2.83 18.51 -28.53
C HIS A 900 -3.47 17.15 -28.32
N THR A 901 -4.64 17.10 -27.68
CA THR A 901 -5.38 15.83 -27.56
C THR A 901 -5.98 15.37 -28.89
N GLU A 902 -6.11 16.26 -29.88
CA GLU A 902 -6.51 15.89 -31.24
C GLU A 902 -5.47 15.01 -31.95
N ASP A 903 -4.17 15.16 -31.63
CA ASP A 903 -3.09 14.32 -32.18
C ASP A 903 -3.14 12.87 -31.68
N VAL A 904 -3.86 12.62 -30.57
CA VAL A 904 -4.07 11.29 -29.97
C VAL A 904 -5.45 10.70 -30.25
N GLN A 905 -6.32 11.42 -30.96
CA GLN A 905 -7.60 10.90 -31.45
C GLN A 905 -7.42 9.99 -32.68
N PRO A 906 -7.95 8.76 -32.70
CA PRO A 906 -7.97 7.93 -33.90
C PRO A 906 -8.96 8.44 -34.93
N LEU A 907 -8.51 9.13 -35.98
CA LEU A 907 -9.13 8.91 -37.28
C LEU A 907 -8.73 7.50 -37.73
N VAL A 908 -9.51 6.49 -37.33
CA VAL A 908 -9.47 5.17 -37.98
C VAL A 908 -9.78 5.41 -39.45
N THR A 909 -8.92 4.98 -40.35
CA THR A 909 -9.17 5.15 -41.80
C THR A 909 -10.32 4.24 -42.24
N ALA A 910 -10.98 4.56 -43.36
CA ALA A 910 -12.04 3.70 -43.91
C ALA A 910 -11.54 2.29 -44.30
N ALA A 911 -10.23 2.14 -44.55
CA ALA A 911 -9.60 0.85 -44.83
C ALA A 911 -9.48 -0.01 -43.54
N GLU A 912 -9.03 0.58 -42.44
CA GLU A 912 -8.90 -0.10 -41.14
C GLU A 912 -10.27 -0.51 -40.56
N ARG A 913 -11.33 0.31 -40.75
CA ARG A 913 -12.70 -0.06 -40.38
C ARG A 913 -13.21 -1.30 -41.13
N LYS A 914 -12.77 -1.49 -42.38
CA LYS A 914 -13.15 -2.65 -43.20
C LYS A 914 -12.42 -3.92 -42.75
N ASP A 915 -11.15 -3.81 -42.37
CA ASP A 915 -10.38 -4.93 -41.81
C ASP A 915 -10.95 -5.39 -40.47
N GLN A 916 -11.44 -4.47 -39.63
CA GLN A 916 -12.14 -4.80 -38.38
C GLN A 916 -13.43 -5.61 -38.62
N LEU A 917 -14.19 -5.32 -39.68
CA LEU A 917 -15.38 -6.11 -40.03
C LEU A 917 -15.02 -7.55 -40.40
N GLU A 918 -13.87 -7.78 -41.05
CA GLU A 918 -13.35 -9.13 -41.35
C GLU A 918 -12.97 -9.94 -40.10
N MET A 919 -12.90 -9.33 -38.92
CA MET A 919 -12.67 -10.04 -37.64
C MET A 919 -13.96 -10.51 -36.97
N VAL A 920 -15.13 -9.99 -37.37
CA VAL A 920 -16.43 -10.37 -36.78
C VAL A 920 -16.63 -11.88 -36.85
N ASN A 921 -16.93 -12.52 -35.72
CA ASN A 921 -17.11 -13.97 -35.66
C ASN A 921 -18.23 -14.35 -34.68
N VAL A 922 -18.56 -15.63 -34.62
CA VAL A 922 -19.56 -16.20 -33.70
C VAL A 922 -18.91 -17.31 -32.86
N VAL A 923 -19.12 -17.26 -31.55
CA VAL A 923 -18.49 -18.16 -30.58
C VAL A 923 -19.49 -18.70 -29.55
N PRO A 924 -19.40 -19.99 -29.16
CA PRO A 924 -18.63 -21.03 -29.82
C PRO A 924 -19.20 -21.36 -31.21
N ASN A 925 -18.34 -21.76 -32.15
CA ASN A 925 -18.74 -22.25 -33.47
C ASN A 925 -17.93 -23.51 -33.82
N PRO A 926 -18.54 -24.71 -33.83
CA PRO A 926 -19.97 -24.96 -33.59
C PRO A 926 -20.38 -24.75 -32.13
N TYR A 927 -21.62 -24.35 -31.89
CA TYR A 927 -22.25 -24.54 -30.58
C TYR A 927 -22.56 -26.03 -30.41
N TRP A 928 -21.86 -26.70 -29.50
CA TRP A 928 -21.98 -28.15 -29.28
C TRP A 928 -22.55 -28.43 -27.89
N ALA A 929 -23.88 -28.43 -27.77
CA ALA A 929 -24.62 -28.68 -26.55
C ALA A 929 -24.34 -27.73 -25.36
N TYR A 930 -23.15 -27.15 -25.24
CA TYR A 930 -22.63 -26.38 -24.12
C TYR A 930 -21.86 -25.17 -24.63
N SER A 931 -21.83 -24.12 -23.82
CA SER A 931 -20.97 -22.96 -23.98
C SER A 931 -20.43 -22.56 -22.62
N ALA A 932 -19.14 -22.21 -22.53
CA ALA A 932 -18.52 -21.72 -21.29
C ALA A 932 -19.16 -20.43 -20.76
N TYR A 933 -19.98 -19.75 -21.57
CA TYR A 933 -20.74 -18.56 -21.20
C TYR A 933 -22.09 -18.88 -20.51
N GLU A 934 -22.47 -20.15 -20.33
CA GLU A 934 -23.75 -20.55 -19.73
C GLU A 934 -23.66 -20.61 -18.20
N THR A 935 -24.55 -19.90 -17.49
CA THR A 935 -24.65 -19.95 -16.03
C THR A 935 -25.61 -21.01 -15.51
N SER A 936 -26.43 -21.61 -16.39
CA SER A 936 -27.32 -22.71 -16.06
C SER A 936 -27.65 -23.55 -17.30
N TYR A 937 -28.10 -24.78 -17.08
CA TYR A 937 -28.39 -25.76 -18.13
C TYR A 937 -29.48 -25.30 -19.12
N ASP A 938 -30.38 -24.41 -18.70
CA ASP A 938 -31.55 -23.97 -19.47
C ASP A 938 -31.38 -22.65 -20.23
N THR A 939 -30.20 -22.04 -20.17
CA THR A 939 -29.92 -20.74 -20.79
C THR A 939 -28.79 -20.86 -21.80
N PRO A 940 -29.03 -21.48 -22.98
CA PRO A 940 -27.98 -21.68 -23.96
C PRO A 940 -27.59 -20.36 -24.62
N VAL A 941 -26.29 -20.12 -24.79
CA VAL A 941 -25.77 -18.82 -25.25
C VAL A 941 -24.65 -18.99 -26.28
N ILE A 942 -24.77 -18.21 -27.36
CA ILE A 942 -23.66 -17.87 -28.27
C ILE A 942 -23.47 -16.36 -28.31
N LYS A 943 -22.27 -15.91 -28.68
CA LYS A 943 -21.95 -14.49 -28.84
C LYS A 943 -21.42 -14.21 -30.23
N PHE A 944 -21.79 -13.06 -30.78
CA PHE A 944 -21.12 -12.44 -31.91
C PHE A 944 -20.05 -11.49 -31.36
N THR A 945 -18.81 -11.59 -31.83
CA THR A 945 -17.65 -10.86 -31.30
C THR A 945 -17.00 -9.98 -32.37
N HIS A 946 -16.16 -9.03 -31.95
CA HIS A 946 -15.51 -8.00 -32.78
C HIS A 946 -16.50 -7.07 -33.49
N LEU A 947 -17.67 -6.83 -32.89
CA LEU A 947 -18.72 -6.01 -33.47
C LEU A 947 -18.40 -4.51 -33.34
N PRO A 948 -18.58 -3.72 -34.41
CA PRO A 948 -18.56 -2.27 -34.34
C PRO A 948 -19.63 -1.69 -33.39
N ASN A 949 -19.50 -0.41 -33.05
CA ASN A 949 -20.41 0.29 -32.13
C ASN A 949 -21.88 0.15 -32.57
N GLU A 950 -22.13 0.33 -33.87
CA GLU A 950 -23.45 0.19 -34.48
C GLU A 950 -23.45 -0.99 -35.45
N VAL A 951 -24.33 -1.97 -35.20
CA VAL A 951 -24.46 -3.16 -36.05
C VAL A 951 -25.86 -3.78 -35.97
N THR A 952 -26.32 -4.33 -37.08
CA THR A 952 -27.50 -5.18 -37.19
C THR A 952 -27.10 -6.56 -37.66
N ILE A 953 -27.48 -7.60 -36.92
CA ILE A 953 -27.20 -9.01 -37.25
C ILE A 953 -28.52 -9.72 -37.56
N ARG A 954 -28.65 -10.22 -38.79
CA ARG A 954 -29.81 -11.01 -39.23
C ARG A 954 -29.41 -12.47 -39.40
N ILE A 955 -30.04 -13.36 -38.65
CA ILE A 955 -29.71 -14.79 -38.61
C ILE A 955 -30.74 -15.57 -39.43
N PHE A 956 -30.27 -16.42 -40.34
CA PHE A 956 -31.06 -17.23 -41.25
C PHE A 956 -30.72 -18.72 -41.13
N ASN A 957 -31.67 -19.59 -41.46
CA ASN A 957 -31.37 -21.00 -41.73
C ASN A 957 -30.90 -21.19 -43.19
N LEU A 958 -30.47 -22.41 -43.56
CA LEU A 958 -30.02 -22.72 -44.93
C LEU A 958 -31.10 -22.56 -46.01
N ALA A 959 -32.39 -22.54 -45.63
CA ALA A 959 -33.49 -22.27 -46.56
C ALA A 959 -33.71 -20.76 -46.79
N GLY A 960 -32.91 -19.90 -46.16
CA GLY A 960 -33.02 -18.44 -46.25
C GLY A 960 -34.15 -17.84 -45.42
N GLN A 961 -34.74 -18.60 -44.50
CA GLN A 961 -35.76 -18.09 -43.59
C GLN A 961 -35.11 -17.31 -42.45
N LEU A 962 -35.60 -16.11 -42.18
CA LEU A 962 -35.16 -15.28 -41.05
C LEU A 962 -35.56 -15.94 -39.73
N ILE A 963 -34.59 -16.13 -38.85
CA ILE A 963 -34.73 -16.76 -37.54
C ILE A 963 -34.77 -15.69 -36.45
N LYS A 964 -33.83 -14.75 -36.49
CA LYS A 964 -33.71 -13.68 -35.49
C LYS A 964 -32.97 -12.46 -36.06
N THR A 965 -33.40 -11.28 -35.67
CA THR A 965 -32.67 -10.02 -35.84
C THR A 965 -32.17 -9.53 -34.49
N LEU A 966 -30.90 -9.17 -34.42
CA LEU A 966 -30.25 -8.57 -33.27
C LEU A 966 -29.71 -7.20 -33.69
N SER A 967 -29.82 -6.20 -32.81
CA SER A 967 -29.31 -4.86 -33.08
C SER A 967 -28.51 -4.37 -31.88
N LYS A 968 -27.49 -3.58 -32.16
CA LYS A 968 -26.57 -3.04 -31.16
C LYS A 968 -26.16 -1.64 -31.58
N ASN A 969 -26.24 -0.71 -30.65
CA ASN A 969 -25.76 0.67 -30.79
C ASN A 969 -25.15 1.12 -29.45
N ASN A 970 -23.98 0.57 -29.13
CA ASN A 970 -23.22 0.85 -27.91
C ASN A 970 -21.75 0.46 -28.12
N VAL A 971 -20.88 0.83 -27.18
CA VAL A 971 -19.43 0.58 -27.24
C VAL A 971 -19.01 -0.87 -27.00
N ALA A 972 -19.92 -1.78 -26.63
CA ALA A 972 -19.53 -3.18 -26.40
C ALA A 972 -18.94 -3.77 -27.69
N ASN A 973 -18.04 -4.74 -27.62
CA ASN A 973 -17.49 -5.39 -28.84
C ASN A 973 -18.22 -6.71 -29.17
N GLU A 974 -19.31 -7.01 -28.47
CA GLU A 974 -20.05 -8.26 -28.58
C GLU A 974 -21.57 -8.10 -28.54
N LEU A 975 -22.28 -9.12 -29.01
CA LEU A 975 -23.73 -9.23 -28.92
C LEU A 975 -24.13 -10.67 -28.65
N THR A 976 -24.88 -10.87 -27.57
CA THR A 976 -25.29 -12.20 -27.11
C THR A 976 -26.60 -12.65 -27.77
N TRP A 977 -26.65 -13.91 -28.19
CA TRP A 977 -27.86 -14.58 -28.65
C TRP A 977 -28.16 -15.83 -27.82
N ASN A 978 -29.38 -15.88 -27.28
CA ASN A 978 -29.90 -16.97 -26.45
C ASN A 978 -30.45 -18.18 -27.24
N LEU A 979 -30.10 -18.29 -28.53
CA LEU A 979 -30.56 -19.35 -29.44
C LEU A 979 -32.10 -19.45 -29.55
N ARG A 980 -32.82 -18.32 -29.46
CA ARG A 980 -34.26 -18.24 -29.69
C ARG A 980 -34.61 -17.45 -30.95
N ASN A 981 -35.66 -17.87 -31.64
CA ASN A 981 -36.19 -17.17 -32.80
C ASN A 981 -37.05 -15.95 -32.42
N GLU A 982 -37.62 -15.24 -33.40
CA GLU A 982 -38.49 -14.07 -33.15
C GLU A 982 -39.74 -14.39 -32.32
N SER A 983 -40.25 -15.61 -32.39
CA SER A 983 -41.38 -16.09 -31.57
C SER A 983 -40.94 -16.59 -30.18
N ASN A 984 -39.69 -16.34 -29.79
CA ASN A 984 -39.09 -16.76 -28.53
C ASN A 984 -39.01 -18.29 -28.32
N LEU A 985 -39.06 -19.06 -29.41
CA LEU A 985 -38.91 -20.52 -29.40
C LEU A 985 -37.44 -20.90 -29.66
N ARG A 986 -36.96 -21.98 -29.05
CA ARG A 986 -35.61 -22.51 -29.28
C ARG A 986 -35.42 -22.88 -30.75
N VAL A 987 -34.26 -22.57 -31.29
CA VAL A 987 -33.91 -22.92 -32.67
C VAL A 987 -33.43 -24.37 -32.76
N ALA A 988 -33.73 -25.06 -33.85
CA ALA A 988 -33.36 -26.46 -34.05
C ALA A 988 -31.85 -26.64 -34.27
N SER A 989 -31.34 -27.84 -34.03
CA SER A 989 -29.99 -28.21 -34.46
C SER A 989 -29.86 -28.08 -35.98
N GLY A 990 -28.81 -27.43 -36.46
CA GLY A 990 -28.59 -27.21 -37.89
C GLY A 990 -27.55 -26.13 -38.19
N MET A 991 -27.39 -25.85 -39.48
CA MET A 991 -26.51 -24.80 -39.99
C MET A 991 -27.28 -23.49 -40.14
N TYR A 992 -26.61 -22.40 -39.77
CA TYR A 992 -27.14 -21.04 -39.79
C TYR A 992 -26.17 -20.07 -40.50
N LEU A 993 -26.75 -19.01 -41.04
CA LEU A 993 -26.04 -17.87 -41.63
C LEU A 993 -26.35 -16.63 -40.81
N ALA A 994 -25.35 -15.81 -40.50
CA ALA A 994 -25.57 -14.48 -39.94
C ALA A 994 -25.08 -13.41 -40.91
N HIS A 995 -25.97 -12.52 -41.32
CA HIS A 995 -25.64 -11.31 -42.07
C HIS A 995 -25.44 -10.17 -41.08
N VAL A 996 -24.22 -9.68 -41.01
CA VAL A 996 -23.78 -8.59 -40.14
C VAL A 996 -23.67 -7.34 -41.00
N GLU A 997 -24.46 -6.31 -40.68
CA GLU A 997 -24.48 -5.02 -41.35
C GLU A 997 -24.08 -3.94 -40.36
N ALA A 998 -22.99 -3.23 -40.65
CA ALA A 998 -22.50 -2.11 -39.84
C ALA A 998 -22.56 -0.81 -40.66
N PRO A 999 -23.37 0.18 -40.25
CA PRO A 999 -23.49 1.46 -40.95
C PRO A 999 -22.13 2.11 -41.18
N GLU A 1000 -21.92 2.67 -42.38
CA GLU A 1000 -20.66 3.35 -42.79
C GLU A 1000 -19.39 2.48 -42.85
N ILE A 1001 -19.47 1.20 -42.47
CA ILE A 1001 -18.33 0.25 -42.42
C ILE A 1001 -18.47 -0.83 -43.51
N GLY A 1002 -19.65 -1.47 -43.64
CA GLY A 1002 -19.91 -2.51 -44.64
C GLY A 1002 -20.73 -3.68 -44.12
N GLU A 1003 -20.69 -4.80 -44.84
CA GLU A 1003 -21.45 -6.02 -44.52
C GLU A 1003 -20.58 -7.29 -44.55
N LYS A 1004 -20.90 -8.27 -43.70
CA LYS A 1004 -20.25 -9.59 -43.64
C LYS A 1004 -21.25 -10.72 -43.45
N ILE A 1005 -20.95 -11.89 -44.01
CA ILE A 1005 -21.75 -13.11 -43.81
C ILE A 1005 -20.92 -14.14 -43.05
N LEU A 1006 -21.45 -14.62 -41.93
CA LEU A 1006 -20.89 -15.72 -41.13
C LEU A 1006 -21.67 -17.01 -41.34
N LYS A 1007 -20.98 -18.14 -41.22
CA LYS A 1007 -21.56 -19.50 -41.24
C LYS A 1007 -21.25 -20.19 -39.93
N PHE A 1008 -22.25 -20.77 -39.29
CA PHE A 1008 -22.06 -21.45 -38.01
C PHE A 1008 -23.07 -22.57 -37.81
N ALA A 1009 -22.73 -23.52 -36.94
CA ALA A 1009 -23.57 -24.67 -36.62
C ALA A 1009 -24.06 -24.61 -35.17
N ILE A 1010 -25.29 -25.04 -34.95
CA ILE A 1010 -25.88 -25.21 -33.63
C ILE A 1010 -26.28 -26.67 -33.48
N ILE A 1011 -25.82 -27.31 -32.42
CA ILE A 1011 -26.22 -28.67 -32.04
C ILE A 1011 -26.80 -28.58 -30.64
N GLN A 1012 -28.14 -28.60 -30.58
CA GLN A 1012 -28.90 -28.56 -29.34
C GLN A 1012 -28.75 -29.87 -28.56
N ARG A 1013 -28.86 -29.75 -27.24
CA ARG A 1013 -28.97 -30.89 -26.31
C ARG A 1013 -30.28 -31.66 -26.53
N GLU A 1014 -30.29 -32.95 -26.19
CA GLU A 1014 -31.51 -33.76 -26.07
C GLU A 1014 -32.33 -33.23 -24.89
N GLU A 1015 -33.57 -32.76 -25.11
CA GLU A 1015 -34.46 -32.35 -24.02
C GLU A 1015 -34.85 -33.59 -23.19
N ARG A 1016 -34.35 -33.66 -21.96
CA ARG A 1016 -34.85 -34.59 -20.95
C ARG A 1016 -35.65 -33.80 -19.94
N LEU A 1017 -36.94 -34.11 -19.84
CA LEU A 1017 -37.74 -33.69 -18.70
C LEU A 1017 -37.18 -34.40 -17.48
N ASP A 1018 -36.71 -33.64 -16.49
CA ASP A 1018 -36.49 -34.18 -15.15
C ASP A 1018 -37.82 -34.77 -14.69
N ARG A 1019 -37.86 -36.09 -14.53
CA ARG A 1019 -38.99 -36.75 -13.87
C ARG A 1019 -39.05 -36.19 -12.45
N PHE A 1020 -40.16 -35.51 -12.14
CA PHE A 1020 -40.55 -35.17 -10.77
C PHE A 1020 -40.47 -36.37 -9.84
#